data_AF-A0A6P4XUJ8-F1
#
_entry.id   AF-A0A6P4XUJ8-F1
#
_cell.length_a   1.000
_cell.length_b   1.000
_cell.length_c   1.000
_cell.angle_alpha   90.00
_cell.angle_beta   90.00
_cell.angle_gamma   90.00
#
_symmetry.space_group_name_H-M   'P 1'
#
loop_
_entity.id
_entity.type
_entity.pdbx_description
1 polymer ?
#
loop_
_entity_poly.entity_id
_entity_poly.type
_entity_poly.pdbx_seq_one_letter_code
_entity_poly.pdbx_strand_id
1 'polypeptide(L)'
;MYACGVEWRSELDLSDKMRSPISTPIDSDDIFLHSFEMALERQNALNDSGRTVDPEDLYAQIEQKEKDLVLAAELGKALLEQNEELNRKVEKLQEDFSEKVELLEQEKYEQKQKLDRLQGEYESRLADIENDMTQYQSAARDAQSNLRAVEREKLDVIADLSDQNQRLTEQLGRACESEKQLSSQLQGLREQCKERNTSASDHMYQVDSLNAEVKVLRERNSDLERRLSDLAEERDGLESTLDASHERIMLLERQKQEMEHKLCQQQRDLSELQQSQNHLQARVDTLQSSYGSGCHGNDQSLYREMGDLGASLSSSMMTLDTADMNLATGIGHQRFHDDDIEEDFDGDLFYADMSHDRRSLQRSMSHREEDELHKEPQLDYVMLEASYGILCVKLSQLRNDVLEAYGQLQDLCSALRDRTDADGSSSRVEEAAEILQSDDLRPGDLLKVIETLRHYVDAMLERERAALQEKSEREGYAGSVERLQTELQSATLQLQELQQDMEEREGDIRDKEQELDDLRSKVVQQEKHISALREEREMMTGGDEALLQALKDRDSAIEKQNSMEVELAKAKIDVMNLDSQLLEAIQQKISLSQQLEDWQVDMHTLLNKKVRAELQSEEQSSKNSSSNGNGRRKFSLWH
;
A
#
# COMPACT_ATOMS: atom_id res chain seq x y z
N MET A 1 -48.36 1.49 -38.98
CA MET A 1 -49.16 1.27 -40.21
C MET A 1 -50.19 0.17 -39.96
N TYR A 2 -51.32 0.51 -39.34
CA TYR A 2 -52.55 -0.28 -39.41
C TYR A 2 -53.69 0.74 -39.46
N ALA A 3 -54.30 0.91 -40.62
CA ALA A 3 -55.39 1.86 -40.80
C ALA A 3 -56.70 1.21 -40.38
N CYS A 4 -57.25 1.63 -39.24
CA CYS A 4 -58.57 1.22 -38.76
C CYS A 4 -59.56 2.38 -38.88
N GLY A 5 -59.68 2.94 -40.09
CA GLY A 5 -60.67 3.97 -40.39
C GLY A 5 -62.07 3.36 -40.39
N VAL A 6 -62.80 3.51 -39.28
CA VAL A 6 -64.19 3.04 -39.17
C VAL A 6 -65.09 3.99 -39.95
N GLU A 7 -65.38 3.64 -41.20
CA GLU A 7 -66.34 4.37 -42.03
C GLU A 7 -67.77 4.29 -41.45
N TRP A 8 -68.17 5.28 -40.66
CA TRP A 8 -69.59 5.52 -40.34
C TRP A 8 -70.33 6.09 -41.56
N ARG A 9 -70.53 5.25 -42.58
CA ARG A 9 -71.37 5.57 -43.75
C ARG A 9 -72.85 5.61 -43.35
N SER A 10 -73.33 6.81 -43.02
CA SER A 10 -74.61 7.38 -43.48
C SER A 10 -75.82 6.44 -43.73
N GLU A 11 -76.11 5.48 -42.86
CA GLU A 11 -77.40 4.76 -42.86
C GLU A 11 -78.52 5.64 -42.30
N LEU A 12 -78.87 6.71 -43.03
CA LEU A 12 -80.01 7.57 -42.71
C LEU A 12 -80.77 8.05 -43.96
N ASP A 13 -80.67 7.30 -45.06
CA ASP A 13 -81.47 7.51 -46.28
C ASP A 13 -82.89 6.93 -46.12
N LEU A 14 -83.64 7.53 -45.20
CA LEU A 14 -85.04 7.19 -44.89
C LEU A 14 -86.04 8.21 -45.45
N SER A 15 -85.56 9.31 -46.04
CA SER A 15 -86.41 10.36 -46.61
C SER A 15 -87.13 9.92 -47.89
N ASP A 16 -86.52 9.05 -48.70
CA ASP A 16 -87.06 8.67 -50.02
C ASP A 16 -88.23 7.65 -49.98
N LYS A 17 -88.68 7.24 -48.78
CA LYS A 17 -89.82 6.30 -48.58
C LYS A 17 -91.12 6.94 -48.09
N MET A 18 -91.16 8.25 -47.90
CA MET A 18 -92.38 8.98 -47.49
C MET A 18 -93.02 9.81 -48.61
N ARG A 19 -92.46 9.84 -49.82
CA ARG A 19 -93.12 10.44 -51.00
C ARG A 19 -94.10 9.43 -51.62
N SER A 20 -95.26 9.28 -50.99
CA SER A 20 -96.42 8.63 -51.62
C SER A 20 -96.68 9.26 -52.99
N PRO A 21 -96.89 8.47 -54.07
CA PRO A 21 -97.36 9.04 -55.32
C PRO A 21 -98.75 9.63 -55.09
N ILE A 22 -98.92 10.90 -55.45
CA ILE A 22 -100.26 11.49 -55.55
C ILE A 22 -100.94 10.76 -56.70
N SER A 23 -101.87 9.86 -56.37
CA SER A 23 -102.74 9.24 -57.36
C SER A 23 -103.42 10.35 -58.16
N THR A 24 -103.36 10.22 -59.49
CA THR A 24 -104.04 11.12 -60.42
C THR A 24 -105.50 11.28 -60.05
N PRO A 25 -106.13 12.45 -60.29
CA PRO A 25 -107.58 12.53 -60.24
C PRO A 25 -108.15 11.43 -61.15
N ILE A 26 -109.06 10.61 -60.61
CA ILE A 26 -109.83 9.68 -61.41
C ILE A 26 -110.90 10.52 -62.10
N ASP A 27 -110.81 10.63 -63.43
CA ASP A 27 -111.73 11.41 -64.26
C ASP A 27 -113.17 10.95 -64.01
N SER A 28 -113.85 11.67 -63.12
CA SER A 28 -115.21 11.37 -62.68
C SER A 28 -116.24 11.85 -63.70
N ASP A 29 -115.80 12.72 -64.61
CA ASP A 29 -116.58 13.35 -65.66
C ASP A 29 -117.06 12.33 -66.71
N ASP A 30 -116.23 11.35 -67.09
CA ASP A 30 -116.59 10.31 -68.08
C ASP A 30 -117.75 9.41 -67.60
N ILE A 31 -117.82 9.12 -66.29
CA ILE A 31 -118.92 8.34 -65.69
C ILE A 31 -120.18 9.20 -65.56
N PHE A 32 -120.03 10.49 -65.22
CA PHE A 32 -121.16 11.40 -65.10
C PHE A 32 -121.79 11.73 -66.46
N LEU A 33 -120.99 11.99 -67.50
CA LEU A 33 -121.45 12.32 -68.84
C LEU A 33 -122.32 11.22 -69.44
N HIS A 34 -121.87 9.96 -69.44
CA HIS A 34 -122.63 8.86 -70.02
C HIS A 34 -123.95 8.58 -69.26
N SER A 35 -123.94 8.74 -67.93
CA SER A 35 -125.14 8.61 -67.10
C SER A 35 -126.15 9.75 -67.34
N PHE A 36 -125.64 10.98 -67.52
CA PHE A 36 -126.47 12.18 -67.76
C PHE A 36 -127.06 12.19 -69.18
N GLU A 37 -126.32 11.73 -70.18
CA GLU A 37 -126.79 11.57 -71.57
C GLU A 37 -127.92 10.52 -71.64
N MET A 38 -127.73 9.35 -71.01
CA MET A 38 -128.80 8.35 -70.85
C MET A 38 -130.03 8.86 -70.07
N ALA A 39 -129.86 9.83 -69.16
CA ALA A 39 -130.97 10.45 -68.45
C ALA A 39 -131.74 11.43 -69.34
N LEU A 40 -131.04 12.26 -70.14
CA LEU A 40 -131.64 13.21 -71.07
C LEU A 40 -132.46 12.50 -72.17
N GLU A 41 -131.94 11.42 -72.76
CA GLU A 41 -132.67 10.64 -73.76
C GLU A 41 -133.97 10.04 -73.18
N ARG A 42 -133.92 9.54 -71.94
CA ARG A 42 -135.10 9.00 -71.24
C ARG A 42 -136.12 10.08 -70.88
N GLN A 43 -135.69 11.28 -70.55
CA GLN A 43 -136.59 12.38 -70.19
C GLN A 43 -137.30 12.96 -71.42
N ASN A 44 -136.61 13.07 -72.56
CA ASN A 44 -137.21 13.51 -73.82
C ASN A 44 -138.25 12.51 -74.37
N ALA A 45 -138.12 11.22 -74.06
CA ALA A 45 -139.07 10.18 -74.49
C ALA A 45 -140.43 10.17 -73.74
N LEU A 46 -140.62 11.02 -72.72
CA LEU A 46 -141.82 11.02 -71.86
C LEU A 46 -142.67 12.31 -71.93
N ASN A 47 -142.27 13.31 -72.73
CA ASN A 47 -142.95 14.60 -72.86
C ASN A 47 -143.93 14.68 -74.06
N ASP A 48 -144.30 13.57 -74.70
CA ASP A 48 -145.39 13.53 -75.68
C ASP A 48 -146.76 13.59 -74.99
N SER A 49 -147.17 14.80 -74.64
CA SER A 49 -148.30 15.08 -73.75
C SER A 49 -149.66 15.01 -74.46
N GLY A 50 -150.09 13.79 -74.79
CA GLY A 50 -151.45 13.45 -75.23
C GLY A 50 -152.54 13.64 -74.17
N ARG A 51 -152.43 14.63 -73.27
CA ARG A 51 -153.39 14.91 -72.20
C ARG A 51 -153.44 16.41 -71.87
N THR A 52 -154.62 17.00 -71.96
CA THR A 52 -154.89 18.38 -71.54
C THR A 52 -154.71 18.52 -70.03
N VAL A 53 -153.76 19.35 -69.62
CA VAL A 53 -153.61 19.84 -68.24
C VAL A 53 -154.20 21.23 -68.18
N ASP A 54 -154.99 21.52 -67.15
CA ASP A 54 -155.61 22.85 -66.98
C ASP A 54 -154.53 23.92 -66.68
N PRO A 55 -154.72 25.17 -67.13
CA PRO A 55 -153.69 26.20 -67.03
C PRO A 55 -153.33 26.55 -65.58
N GLU A 56 -154.26 26.42 -64.62
CA GLU A 56 -153.98 26.69 -63.21
C GLU A 56 -153.11 25.60 -62.54
N ASP A 57 -153.21 24.33 -62.95
CA ASP A 57 -152.27 23.28 -62.52
C ASP A 57 -150.85 23.55 -63.05
N LEU A 58 -150.73 24.07 -64.28
CA LEU A 58 -149.45 24.48 -64.84
C LEU A 58 -148.84 25.67 -64.07
N TYR A 59 -149.63 26.69 -63.71
CA TYR A 59 -149.14 27.80 -62.88
C TYR A 59 -148.73 27.35 -61.48
N ALA A 60 -149.51 26.50 -60.81
CA ALA A 60 -149.15 25.94 -59.51
C ALA A 60 -147.87 25.10 -59.57
N GLN A 61 -147.71 24.29 -60.64
CA GLN A 61 -146.50 23.51 -60.86
C GLN A 61 -145.28 24.39 -61.17
N ILE A 62 -145.44 25.50 -61.89
CA ILE A 62 -144.37 26.49 -62.13
C ILE A 62 -143.98 27.18 -60.81
N GLU A 63 -144.95 27.68 -60.03
CA GLU A 63 -144.66 28.34 -58.75
C GLU A 63 -143.97 27.38 -57.76
N GLN A 64 -144.35 26.08 -57.77
CA GLN A 64 -143.65 25.07 -56.99
C GLN A 64 -142.25 24.78 -57.53
N LYS A 65 -142.03 24.79 -58.86
CA LYS A 65 -140.69 24.64 -59.45
C LYS A 65 -139.79 25.85 -59.22
N GLU A 66 -140.34 27.06 -59.15
CA GLU A 66 -139.60 28.26 -58.75
C GLU A 66 -139.17 28.17 -57.28
N LYS A 67 -140.05 27.68 -56.39
CA LYS A 67 -139.70 27.39 -54.99
C LYS A 67 -138.63 26.29 -54.87
N ASP A 68 -138.76 25.18 -55.62
CA ASP A 68 -137.76 24.11 -55.67
C ASP A 68 -136.39 24.65 -56.16
N LEU A 69 -136.38 25.54 -57.17
CA LEU A 69 -135.15 26.15 -57.71
C LEU A 69 -134.51 27.13 -56.72
N VAL A 70 -135.29 27.94 -56.02
CA VAL A 70 -134.79 28.83 -54.96
C VAL A 70 -134.19 28.00 -53.82
N LEU A 71 -134.89 26.96 -53.34
CA LEU A 71 -134.39 26.06 -52.30
C LEU A 71 -133.12 25.31 -52.74
N ALA A 72 -133.03 24.90 -54.01
CA ALA A 72 -131.83 24.28 -54.56
C ALA A 72 -130.65 25.27 -54.65
N ALA A 73 -130.91 26.55 -54.97
CA ALA A 73 -129.90 27.60 -54.96
C ALA A 73 -129.46 27.99 -53.54
N GLU A 74 -130.38 28.01 -52.57
CA GLU A 74 -130.07 28.21 -51.15
C GLU A 74 -129.25 27.05 -50.57
N LEU A 75 -129.62 25.79 -50.88
CA LEU A 75 -128.83 24.61 -50.52
C LEU A 75 -127.45 24.63 -51.18
N GLY A 76 -127.37 24.97 -52.47
CA GLY A 76 -126.12 25.11 -53.20
C GLY A 76 -125.23 26.20 -52.60
N LYS A 77 -125.80 27.34 -52.20
CA LYS A 77 -125.09 28.42 -51.49
C LYS A 77 -124.59 27.99 -50.12
N ALA A 78 -125.40 27.27 -49.34
CA ALA A 78 -124.98 26.72 -48.05
C ALA A 78 -123.85 25.69 -48.19
N LEU A 79 -123.91 24.84 -49.22
CA LEU A 79 -122.84 23.88 -49.55
C LEU A 79 -121.57 24.58 -50.05
N LEU A 80 -121.68 25.68 -50.80
CA LEU A 80 -120.53 26.51 -51.19
C LEU A 80 -119.91 27.19 -49.97
N GLU A 81 -120.71 27.82 -49.10
CA GLU A 81 -120.23 28.44 -47.85
C GLU A 81 -119.55 27.41 -46.93
N GLN A 82 -120.11 26.19 -46.83
CA GLN A 82 -119.50 25.08 -46.09
C GLN A 82 -118.19 24.60 -46.74
N ASN A 83 -118.14 24.48 -48.07
CA ASN A 83 -116.91 24.13 -48.79
C ASN A 83 -115.83 25.21 -48.68
N GLU A 84 -116.20 26.50 -48.69
CA GLU A 84 -115.25 27.57 -48.40
C GLU A 84 -114.77 27.53 -46.95
N GLU A 85 -115.63 27.22 -45.97
CA GLU A 85 -115.20 27.07 -44.57
C GLU A 85 -114.31 25.82 -44.37
N LEU A 86 -114.53 24.76 -45.14
CA LEU A 86 -113.65 23.59 -45.19
C LEU A 86 -112.30 23.94 -45.84
N ASN A 87 -112.29 24.66 -46.97
CA ASN A 87 -111.07 25.13 -47.61
C ASN A 87 -110.25 26.04 -46.66
N ARG A 88 -110.89 27.00 -45.98
CA ARG A 88 -110.26 27.86 -44.95
C ARG A 88 -109.70 27.07 -43.76
N LYS A 89 -110.18 25.85 -43.51
CA LYS A 89 -109.61 24.94 -42.49
C LYS A 89 -108.45 24.12 -43.06
N VAL A 90 -108.53 23.70 -44.32
CA VAL A 90 -107.43 23.02 -45.03
C VAL A 90 -106.24 23.97 -45.22
N GLU A 91 -106.47 25.21 -45.62
CA GLU A 91 -105.46 26.27 -45.76
C GLU A 91 -104.70 26.47 -44.44
N LYS A 92 -105.43 26.69 -43.33
CA LYS A 92 -104.82 26.84 -42.00
C LYS A 92 -104.04 25.60 -41.54
N LEU A 93 -104.56 24.40 -41.79
CA LEU A 93 -103.83 23.18 -41.49
C LEU A 93 -102.57 23.04 -42.36
N GLN A 94 -102.59 23.51 -43.61
CA GLN A 94 -101.40 23.58 -44.46
C GLN A 94 -100.38 24.61 -43.94
N GLU A 95 -100.84 25.76 -43.47
CA GLU A 95 -100.01 26.76 -42.78
C GLU A 95 -99.38 26.15 -41.51
N ASP A 96 -100.17 25.60 -40.58
CA ASP A 96 -99.74 24.92 -39.34
C ASP A 96 -98.72 23.80 -39.64
N PHE A 97 -98.97 22.97 -40.66
CA PHE A 97 -98.05 21.91 -41.07
C PHE A 97 -96.77 22.44 -41.71
N SER A 98 -96.82 23.55 -42.46
CA SER A 98 -95.63 24.16 -43.06
C SER A 98 -94.72 24.79 -42.00
N GLU A 99 -95.28 25.55 -41.04
CA GLU A 99 -94.52 26.04 -39.88
C GLU A 99 -93.90 24.88 -39.09
N LYS A 100 -94.64 23.79 -38.90
CA LYS A 100 -94.11 22.65 -38.14
C LYS A 100 -93.01 21.90 -38.88
N VAL A 101 -93.03 21.87 -40.22
CA VAL A 101 -91.91 21.33 -41.04
C VAL A 101 -90.70 22.25 -40.93
N GLU A 102 -90.85 23.57 -41.09
CA GLU A 102 -89.73 24.51 -40.98
C GLU A 102 -89.03 24.43 -39.61
N LEU A 103 -89.80 24.34 -38.52
CA LEU A 103 -89.25 24.15 -37.17
C LEU A 103 -88.48 22.83 -37.04
N LEU A 104 -88.98 21.73 -37.61
CA LEU A 104 -88.29 20.43 -37.60
C LEU A 104 -87.01 20.43 -38.45
N GLU A 105 -86.98 21.19 -39.56
CA GLU A 105 -85.77 21.36 -40.36
C GLU A 105 -84.72 22.23 -39.65
N GLN A 106 -85.15 23.27 -38.94
CA GLN A 106 -84.28 24.08 -38.06
C GLN A 106 -83.71 23.24 -36.91
N GLU A 107 -84.56 22.51 -36.17
CA GLU A 107 -84.14 21.58 -35.10
C GLU A 107 -83.14 20.53 -35.62
N LYS A 108 -83.39 19.95 -36.80
CA LYS A 108 -82.51 18.98 -37.47
C LYS A 108 -81.15 19.59 -37.84
N TYR A 109 -81.14 20.82 -38.38
CA TYR A 109 -79.90 21.52 -38.73
C TYR A 109 -79.09 21.88 -37.46
N GLU A 110 -79.74 22.36 -36.42
CA GLU A 110 -79.11 22.61 -35.12
C GLU A 110 -78.53 21.33 -34.50
N GLN A 111 -79.29 20.23 -34.51
CA GLN A 111 -78.82 18.94 -33.99
C GLN A 111 -77.60 18.45 -34.76
N LYS A 112 -77.62 18.53 -36.09
CA LYS A 112 -76.46 18.19 -36.90
C LYS A 112 -75.26 19.07 -36.55
N GLN A 113 -75.43 20.40 -36.47
CA GLN A 113 -74.32 21.29 -36.12
C GLN A 113 -73.78 21.05 -34.70
N LYS A 114 -74.62 20.59 -33.76
CA LYS A 114 -74.19 20.18 -32.41
C LYS A 114 -73.39 18.86 -32.45
N LEU A 115 -73.78 17.90 -33.29
CA LEU A 115 -73.02 16.67 -33.53
C LEU A 115 -71.68 16.96 -34.21
N ASP A 116 -71.66 17.75 -35.29
CA ASP A 116 -70.44 18.12 -36.02
C ASP A 116 -69.40 18.81 -35.10
N ARG A 117 -69.86 19.68 -34.18
CA ARG A 117 -68.99 20.29 -33.14
C ARG A 117 -68.43 19.28 -32.16
N LEU A 118 -69.28 18.43 -31.59
CA LEU A 118 -68.86 17.41 -30.62
C LEU A 118 -67.90 16.40 -31.26
N GLN A 119 -68.14 16.02 -32.51
CA GLN A 119 -67.22 15.20 -33.30
C GLN A 119 -65.85 15.87 -33.43
N GLY A 120 -65.79 17.15 -33.81
CA GLY A 120 -64.52 17.90 -33.87
C GLY A 120 -63.80 18.01 -32.51
N GLU A 121 -64.52 18.14 -31.40
CA GLU A 121 -63.94 18.07 -30.06
C GLU A 121 -63.36 16.68 -29.73
N TYR A 122 -64.04 15.60 -30.11
CA TYR A 122 -63.52 14.24 -29.93
C TYR A 122 -62.33 13.95 -30.86
N GLU A 123 -62.36 14.40 -32.11
CA GLU A 123 -61.25 14.29 -33.06
C GLU A 123 -59.99 15.02 -32.57
N SER A 124 -60.14 16.23 -32.00
CA SER A 124 -59.03 16.95 -31.35
C SER A 124 -58.46 16.15 -30.18
N ARG A 125 -59.32 15.71 -29.24
CA ARG A 125 -58.88 14.95 -28.06
C ARG A 125 -58.22 13.61 -28.44
N LEU A 126 -58.67 12.96 -29.52
CA LEU A 126 -58.02 11.77 -30.06
C LEU A 126 -56.65 12.09 -30.63
N ALA A 127 -56.51 13.16 -31.44
CA ALA A 127 -55.22 13.59 -31.96
C ALA A 127 -54.24 13.98 -30.85
N ASP A 128 -54.69 14.65 -29.79
CA ASP A 128 -53.89 14.99 -28.61
C ASP A 128 -53.38 13.70 -27.91
N ILE A 129 -54.26 12.73 -27.66
CA ILE A 129 -53.92 11.43 -27.04
C ILE A 129 -52.99 10.60 -27.95
N GLU A 130 -53.16 10.64 -29.28
CA GLU A 130 -52.26 9.98 -30.24
C GLU A 130 -50.87 10.64 -30.24
N ASN A 131 -50.80 11.97 -30.18
CA ASN A 131 -49.55 12.71 -30.04
C ASN A 131 -48.84 12.35 -28.73
N ASP A 132 -49.54 12.33 -27.60
CA ASP A 132 -48.97 11.92 -26.31
C ASP A 132 -48.50 10.45 -26.32
N MET A 133 -49.29 9.54 -26.88
CA MET A 133 -48.90 8.14 -27.05
C MET A 133 -47.64 7.97 -27.93
N THR A 134 -47.47 8.76 -28.99
CA THR A 134 -46.25 8.70 -29.80
C THR A 134 -45.04 9.29 -29.08
N GLN A 135 -45.22 10.37 -28.30
CA GLN A 135 -44.18 10.98 -27.46
C GLN A 135 -43.71 10.01 -26.35
N TYR A 136 -44.63 9.39 -25.62
CA TYR A 136 -44.28 8.37 -24.61
C TYR A 136 -43.59 7.16 -25.25
N GLN A 137 -44.00 6.75 -26.46
CA GLN A 137 -43.34 5.67 -27.18
C GLN A 137 -41.92 6.04 -27.68
N SER A 138 -41.64 7.29 -28.06
CA SER A 138 -40.26 7.72 -28.35
C SER A 138 -39.44 7.81 -27.08
N ALA A 139 -39.92 8.50 -26.04
CA ALA A 139 -39.22 8.64 -24.77
C ALA A 139 -38.87 7.27 -24.14
N ALA A 140 -39.78 6.29 -24.22
CA ALA A 140 -39.51 4.91 -23.76
C ALA A 140 -38.47 4.17 -24.62
N ARG A 141 -38.43 4.41 -25.95
CA ARG A 141 -37.40 3.86 -26.84
C ARG A 141 -36.04 4.49 -26.55
N ASP A 142 -35.99 5.81 -26.41
CA ASP A 142 -34.77 6.58 -26.17
C ASP A 142 -34.18 6.24 -24.80
N ALA A 143 -35.02 6.16 -23.75
CA ALA A 143 -34.64 5.66 -22.44
C ALA A 143 -34.11 4.21 -22.49
N GLN A 144 -34.71 3.33 -23.29
CA GLN A 144 -34.22 1.96 -23.46
C GLN A 144 -32.88 1.89 -24.21
N SER A 145 -32.63 2.75 -25.21
CA SER A 145 -31.30 2.83 -25.84
C SER A 145 -30.24 3.41 -24.91
N ASN A 146 -30.60 4.41 -24.10
CA ASN A 146 -29.70 5.03 -23.13
C ASN A 146 -29.34 4.06 -21.99
N LEU A 147 -30.33 3.32 -21.46
CA LEU A 147 -30.08 2.24 -20.50
C LEU A 147 -29.08 1.22 -21.08
N ARG A 148 -29.31 0.74 -22.30
CA ARG A 148 -28.41 -0.21 -23.00
C ARG A 148 -27.03 0.36 -23.30
N ALA A 149 -26.86 1.69 -23.38
CA ALA A 149 -25.56 2.34 -23.56
C ALA A 149 -24.80 2.37 -22.23
N VAL A 150 -25.44 2.86 -21.18
CA VAL A 150 -24.91 2.88 -19.80
C VAL A 150 -24.63 1.45 -19.28
N GLU A 151 -25.41 0.44 -19.69
CA GLU A 151 -25.13 -0.97 -19.40
C GLU A 151 -23.84 -1.47 -20.09
N ARG A 152 -23.57 -1.05 -21.33
CA ARG A 152 -22.31 -1.38 -22.02
C ARG A 152 -21.13 -0.68 -21.38
N GLU A 153 -21.23 0.64 -21.17
CA GLU A 153 -20.19 1.44 -20.49
C GLU A 153 -19.85 0.88 -19.10
N LYS A 154 -20.86 0.41 -18.34
CA LYS A 154 -20.63 -0.29 -17.05
C LYS A 154 -19.92 -1.62 -17.22
N LEU A 155 -20.26 -2.43 -18.23
CA LEU A 155 -19.59 -3.71 -18.50
C LEU A 155 -18.14 -3.49 -18.95
N ASP A 156 -17.88 -2.47 -19.77
CA ASP A 156 -16.54 -2.10 -20.23
C ASP A 156 -15.68 -1.65 -19.04
N VAL A 157 -16.19 -0.79 -18.15
CA VAL A 157 -15.50 -0.39 -16.90
C VAL A 157 -15.28 -1.57 -15.94
N ILE A 158 -16.24 -2.50 -15.85
CA ILE A 158 -16.07 -3.73 -15.04
C ILE A 158 -14.98 -4.63 -15.64
N ALA A 159 -14.89 -4.72 -16.97
CA ALA A 159 -13.83 -5.46 -17.65
C ALA A 159 -12.45 -4.82 -17.38
N ASP A 160 -12.29 -3.51 -17.58
CA ASP A 160 -11.05 -2.78 -17.30
C ASP A 160 -10.58 -2.95 -15.85
N LEU A 161 -11.51 -2.84 -14.88
CA LEU A 161 -11.21 -3.07 -13.47
C LEU A 161 -10.87 -4.54 -13.18
N SER A 162 -11.50 -5.51 -13.83
CA SER A 162 -11.13 -6.93 -13.69
C SER A 162 -9.73 -7.19 -14.24
N ASP A 163 -9.40 -6.62 -15.40
CA ASP A 163 -8.09 -6.74 -16.04
C ASP A 163 -6.99 -6.13 -15.18
N GLN A 164 -7.24 -4.94 -14.60
CA GLN A 164 -6.32 -4.32 -13.64
C GLN A 164 -6.12 -5.18 -12.39
N ASN A 165 -7.19 -5.71 -11.80
CA ASN A 165 -7.10 -6.60 -10.64
C ASN A 165 -6.35 -7.90 -10.96
N GLN A 166 -6.53 -8.49 -12.15
CA GLN A 166 -5.74 -9.65 -12.58
C GLN A 166 -4.26 -9.29 -12.72
N ARG A 167 -3.93 -8.17 -13.39
CA ARG A 167 -2.54 -7.73 -13.58
C ARG A 167 -1.82 -7.46 -12.25
N LEU A 168 -2.51 -6.83 -11.29
CA LEU A 168 -2.00 -6.64 -9.93
C LEU A 168 -1.83 -7.97 -9.18
N THR A 169 -2.78 -8.91 -9.34
CA THR A 169 -2.68 -10.26 -8.76
C THR A 169 -1.48 -11.03 -9.34
N GLU A 170 -1.21 -10.92 -10.64
CA GLU A 170 -0.04 -11.52 -11.28
C GLU A 170 1.27 -10.86 -10.81
N GLN A 171 1.30 -9.54 -10.62
CA GLN A 171 2.47 -8.84 -10.09
C GLN A 171 2.77 -9.26 -8.64
N LEU A 172 1.74 -9.35 -7.79
CA LEU A 172 1.85 -9.88 -6.42
C LEU A 172 2.29 -11.34 -6.41
N GLY A 173 1.81 -12.15 -7.36
CA GLY A 173 2.27 -13.53 -7.56
C GLY A 173 3.78 -13.60 -7.83
N ARG A 174 4.26 -12.83 -8.83
CA ARG A 174 5.69 -12.76 -9.20
C ARG A 174 6.56 -12.23 -8.05
N ALA A 175 6.06 -11.25 -7.28
CA ALA A 175 6.75 -10.74 -6.09
C ALA A 175 6.83 -11.79 -4.97
N CYS A 176 5.76 -12.56 -4.75
CA CYS A 176 5.77 -13.66 -3.78
C CYS A 176 6.67 -14.83 -4.23
N GLU A 177 6.84 -15.04 -5.54
CA GLU A 177 7.81 -16.00 -6.09
C GLU A 177 9.25 -15.54 -5.91
N SER A 178 9.58 -14.26 -6.15
CA SER A 178 10.92 -13.73 -5.88
C SER A 178 11.24 -13.66 -4.38
N GLU A 179 10.27 -13.33 -3.52
CA GLU A 179 10.41 -13.42 -2.06
C GLU A 179 10.75 -14.84 -1.60
N LYS A 180 10.09 -15.87 -2.16
CA LYS A 180 10.40 -17.28 -1.87
C LYS A 180 11.80 -17.68 -2.36
N GLN A 181 12.23 -17.19 -3.53
CA GLN A 181 13.58 -17.43 -4.04
C GLN A 181 14.66 -16.76 -3.18
N LEU A 182 14.46 -15.51 -2.77
CA LEU A 182 15.35 -14.81 -1.84
C LEU A 182 15.36 -15.47 -0.47
N SER A 183 14.21 -15.95 0.02
CA SER A 183 14.10 -16.67 1.28
C SER A 183 14.86 -18.00 1.27
N SER A 184 14.82 -18.76 0.17
CA SER A 184 15.59 -20.01 0.06
C SER A 184 17.09 -19.76 -0.12
N GLN A 185 17.49 -18.68 -0.83
CA GLN A 185 18.88 -18.23 -0.87
C GLN A 185 19.39 -17.80 0.51
N LEU A 186 18.61 -17.02 1.27
CA LEU A 186 18.92 -16.64 2.65
C LEU A 186 18.98 -17.83 3.60
N GLN A 187 18.13 -18.86 3.40
CA GLN A 187 18.24 -20.11 4.14
C GLN A 187 19.56 -20.83 3.82
N GLY A 188 19.89 -21.02 2.54
CA GLY A 188 21.14 -21.65 2.12
C GLY A 188 22.40 -20.91 2.60
N LEU A 189 22.38 -19.58 2.61
CA LEU A 189 23.47 -18.77 3.19
C LEU A 189 23.54 -18.91 4.72
N ARG A 190 22.40 -18.97 5.43
CA ARG A 190 22.37 -19.25 6.88
C ARG A 190 22.88 -20.67 7.19
N GLU A 191 22.63 -21.64 6.33
CA GLU A 191 23.13 -23.01 6.45
C GLU A 191 24.64 -23.07 6.21
N GLN A 192 25.15 -22.45 5.14
CA GLN A 192 26.61 -22.29 4.93
C GLN A 192 27.32 -21.58 6.08
N CYS A 193 26.71 -20.54 6.66
CA CYS A 193 27.27 -19.85 7.83
C CYS A 193 27.25 -20.72 9.09
N LYS A 194 26.23 -21.58 9.29
CA LYS A 194 26.22 -22.58 10.36
C LYS A 194 27.31 -23.62 10.16
N GLU A 195 27.45 -24.17 8.96
CA GLU A 195 28.49 -25.16 8.60
C GLU A 195 29.89 -24.60 8.85
N ARG A 196 30.17 -23.38 8.39
CA ARG A 196 31.44 -22.67 8.64
C ARG A 196 31.68 -22.44 10.13
N ASN A 197 30.65 -22.07 10.89
CA ASN A 197 30.75 -21.88 12.33
C ASN A 197 31.02 -23.20 13.08
N THR A 198 30.39 -24.31 12.67
CA THR A 198 30.71 -25.64 13.21
C THR A 198 32.14 -26.06 12.87
N SER A 199 32.60 -25.91 11.63
CA SER A 199 33.99 -26.23 11.28
C SER A 199 35.00 -25.33 12.00
N ALA A 200 34.68 -24.05 12.22
CA ALA A 200 35.50 -23.15 13.02
C ALA A 200 35.55 -23.56 14.50
N SER A 201 34.44 -24.03 15.06
CA SER A 201 34.39 -24.61 16.40
C SER A 201 35.20 -25.90 16.50
N ASP A 202 35.13 -26.79 15.50
CA ASP A 202 35.91 -28.02 15.44
C ASP A 202 37.41 -27.74 15.35
N HIS A 203 37.81 -26.73 14.55
CA HIS A 203 39.20 -26.25 14.51
C HIS A 203 39.63 -25.58 15.82
N MET A 204 38.74 -24.86 16.52
CA MET A 204 39.04 -24.31 17.85
C MET A 204 39.32 -25.44 18.85
N TYR A 205 38.47 -26.48 18.89
CA TYR A 205 38.70 -27.65 19.74
C TYR A 205 39.99 -28.41 19.39
N GLN A 206 40.38 -28.47 18.11
CA GLN A 206 41.67 -29.01 17.68
C GLN A 206 42.84 -28.16 18.20
N VAL A 207 42.75 -26.84 18.08
CA VAL A 207 43.77 -25.89 18.58
C VAL A 207 43.89 -25.94 20.10
N ASP A 208 42.78 -25.99 20.83
CA ASP A 208 42.79 -26.13 22.30
C ASP A 208 43.39 -27.46 22.75
N SER A 209 43.09 -28.56 22.04
CA SER A 209 43.71 -29.86 22.33
C SER A 209 45.22 -29.86 22.09
N LEU A 210 45.69 -29.21 21.01
CA LEU A 210 47.12 -29.08 20.73
C LEU A 210 47.80 -28.12 21.72
N ASN A 211 47.13 -27.04 22.13
CA ASN A 211 47.62 -26.14 23.17
C ASN A 211 47.76 -26.85 24.53
N ALA A 212 46.82 -27.74 24.87
CA ALA A 212 46.91 -28.57 26.07
C ALA A 212 48.09 -29.58 25.99
N GLU A 213 48.31 -30.23 24.84
CA GLU A 213 49.48 -31.10 24.64
C GLU A 213 50.79 -30.32 24.74
N VAL A 214 50.90 -29.17 24.06
CA VAL A 214 52.05 -28.27 24.12
C VAL A 214 52.30 -27.76 25.54
N LYS A 215 51.25 -27.49 26.33
CA LYS A 215 51.38 -27.13 27.75
C LYS A 215 52.00 -28.28 28.55
N VAL A 216 51.49 -29.51 28.41
CA VAL A 216 52.04 -30.69 29.10
C VAL A 216 53.48 -30.98 28.66
N LEU A 217 53.84 -30.73 27.41
CA LEU A 217 55.23 -30.85 26.93
C LEU A 217 56.14 -29.76 27.51
N ARG A 218 55.67 -28.51 27.65
CA ARG A 218 56.40 -27.43 28.34
C ARG A 218 56.61 -27.71 29.82
N GLU A 219 55.58 -28.22 30.51
CA GLU A 219 55.67 -28.63 31.91
C GLU A 219 56.74 -29.71 32.10
N ARG A 220 56.68 -30.79 31.30
CA ARG A 220 57.71 -31.86 31.26
C ARG A 220 59.11 -31.33 30.94
N ASN A 221 59.24 -30.37 30.03
CA ASN A 221 60.52 -29.75 29.71
C ASN A 221 61.08 -28.99 30.93
N SER A 222 60.24 -28.21 31.62
CA SER A 222 60.64 -27.50 32.84
C SER A 222 61.06 -28.44 33.98
N ASP A 223 60.48 -29.63 34.07
CA ASP A 223 60.87 -30.65 35.04
C ASP A 223 62.17 -31.36 34.67
N LEU A 224 62.49 -31.48 33.38
CA LEU A 224 63.80 -31.95 32.92
C LEU A 224 64.87 -30.88 33.13
N GLU A 225 64.56 -29.60 32.88
CA GLU A 225 65.44 -28.46 33.14
C GLU A 225 65.77 -28.32 34.64
N ARG A 226 64.77 -28.48 35.53
CA ARG A 226 65.01 -28.58 36.99
C ARG A 226 65.97 -29.72 37.33
N ARG A 227 65.69 -30.94 36.88
CA ARG A 227 66.57 -32.10 37.14
C ARG A 227 67.99 -31.93 36.60
N LEU A 228 68.17 -31.20 35.50
CA LEU A 228 69.49 -30.86 34.97
C LEU A 228 70.18 -29.78 35.82
N SER A 229 69.45 -28.87 36.45
CA SER A 229 69.98 -27.95 37.48
C SER A 229 70.37 -28.71 38.75
N ASP A 230 69.48 -29.57 39.26
CA ASP A 230 69.72 -30.39 40.46
C ASP A 230 71.01 -31.24 40.28
N LEU A 231 71.16 -31.92 39.14
CA LEU A 231 72.36 -32.70 38.81
C LEU A 231 73.59 -31.84 38.52
N ALA A 232 73.42 -30.57 38.15
CA ALA A 232 74.53 -29.63 38.00
C ALA A 232 75.03 -29.13 39.36
N GLU A 233 74.12 -28.84 40.29
CA GLU A 233 74.44 -28.49 41.68
C GLU A 233 75.07 -29.67 42.43
N GLU A 234 74.59 -30.90 42.21
CA GLU A 234 75.25 -32.13 42.70
C GLU A 234 76.66 -32.29 42.14
N ARG A 235 76.88 -32.04 40.83
CA ARG A 235 78.21 -32.06 40.21
C ARG A 235 79.13 -31.01 40.84
N ASP A 236 78.70 -29.75 40.95
CA ASP A 236 79.53 -28.65 41.43
C ASP A 236 79.84 -28.79 42.93
N GLY A 237 78.90 -29.37 43.70
CA GLY A 237 79.13 -29.81 45.07
C GLY A 237 80.19 -30.91 45.16
N LEU A 238 80.12 -31.92 44.29
CA LEU A 238 81.13 -32.98 44.21
C LEU A 238 82.51 -32.43 43.80
N GLU A 239 82.58 -31.52 42.82
CA GLU A 239 83.80 -30.85 42.38
C GLU A 239 84.43 -30.03 43.51
N SER A 240 83.63 -29.28 44.27
CA SER A 240 84.08 -28.59 45.48
C SER A 240 84.63 -29.54 46.56
N THR A 241 83.98 -30.70 46.80
CA THR A 241 84.54 -31.70 47.73
C THR A 241 85.81 -32.38 47.21
N LEU A 242 85.93 -32.53 45.88
CA LEU A 242 87.10 -33.07 45.23
C LEU A 242 88.28 -32.11 45.36
N ASP A 243 88.07 -30.81 45.14
CA ASP A 243 89.10 -29.77 45.33
C ASP A 243 89.54 -29.65 46.79
N ALA A 244 88.60 -29.65 47.75
CA ALA A 244 88.94 -29.70 49.17
C ALA A 244 89.75 -30.97 49.55
N SER A 245 89.54 -32.09 48.82
CA SER A 245 90.36 -33.30 48.98
C SER A 245 91.74 -33.15 48.34
N HIS A 246 91.86 -32.47 47.18
CA HIS A 246 93.14 -32.15 46.54
C HIS A 246 93.98 -31.19 47.40
N GLU A 247 93.38 -30.14 47.97
CA GLU A 247 94.07 -29.24 48.92
C GLU A 247 94.60 -30.01 50.13
N ARG A 248 93.80 -30.94 50.67
CA ARG A 248 94.21 -31.82 51.77
C ARG A 248 95.36 -32.75 51.37
N ILE A 249 95.35 -33.29 50.15
CA ILE A 249 96.46 -34.10 49.61
C ILE A 249 97.71 -33.24 49.49
N MET A 250 97.64 -32.06 48.86
CA MET A 250 98.76 -31.12 48.71
C MET A 250 99.36 -30.70 50.06
N LEU A 251 98.53 -30.50 51.09
CA LEU A 251 98.98 -30.22 52.46
C LEU A 251 99.75 -31.41 53.06
N LEU A 252 99.24 -32.64 52.89
CA LEU A 252 99.88 -33.86 53.38
C LEU A 252 101.17 -34.20 52.61
N GLU A 253 101.21 -33.96 51.29
CA GLU A 253 102.42 -34.10 50.49
C GLU A 253 103.49 -33.08 50.89
N ARG A 254 103.10 -31.84 51.16
CA ARG A 254 104.01 -30.82 51.71
C ARG A 254 104.53 -31.24 53.09
N GLN A 255 103.66 -31.69 53.99
CA GLN A 255 104.09 -32.17 55.32
C GLN A 255 105.04 -33.38 55.20
N LYS A 256 104.78 -34.30 54.27
CA LYS A 256 105.68 -35.40 53.93
C LYS A 256 107.04 -34.86 53.46
N GLN A 257 107.08 -33.95 52.49
CA GLN A 257 108.34 -33.37 52.00
C GLN A 257 109.12 -32.63 53.10
N GLU A 258 108.43 -31.90 53.99
CA GLU A 258 109.05 -31.25 55.15
C GLU A 258 109.61 -32.26 56.17
N MET A 259 108.97 -33.43 56.34
CA MET A 259 109.47 -34.52 57.18
C MET A 259 110.59 -35.31 56.52
N GLU A 260 110.54 -35.53 55.20
CA GLU A 260 111.64 -36.10 54.41
C GLU A 260 112.86 -35.19 54.43
N HIS A 261 112.69 -33.86 54.36
CA HIS A 261 113.78 -32.91 54.52
C HIS A 261 114.37 -32.95 55.94
N LYS A 262 113.55 -32.97 56.99
CA LYS A 262 114.02 -33.14 58.39
C LYS A 262 114.80 -34.44 58.57
N LEU A 263 114.34 -35.55 57.97
CA LEU A 263 115.01 -36.84 58.03
C LEU A 263 116.33 -36.84 57.23
N CYS A 264 116.38 -36.21 56.06
CA CYS A 264 117.61 -36.00 55.30
C CYS A 264 118.61 -35.09 56.06
N GLN A 265 118.12 -34.08 56.79
CA GLN A 265 118.96 -33.24 57.64
C GLN A 265 119.51 -34.04 58.82
N GLN A 266 118.66 -34.77 59.56
CA GLN A 266 119.10 -35.66 60.64
C GLN A 266 120.09 -36.72 60.14
N GLN A 267 119.95 -37.23 58.91
CA GLN A 267 120.93 -38.12 58.29
C GLN A 267 122.28 -37.44 58.00
N ARG A 268 122.29 -36.16 57.60
CA ARG A 268 123.53 -35.37 57.46
C ARG A 268 124.16 -35.11 58.83
N ASP A 269 123.37 -34.64 59.79
CA ASP A 269 123.81 -34.38 61.16
C ASP A 269 124.40 -35.64 61.80
N LEU A 270 123.75 -36.81 61.63
CA LEU A 270 124.27 -38.11 62.04
C LEU A 270 125.55 -38.50 61.28
N SER A 271 125.65 -38.18 59.98
CA SER A 271 126.87 -38.44 59.20
C SER A 271 128.03 -37.54 59.62
N GLU A 272 127.77 -36.30 60.02
CA GLU A 272 128.77 -35.37 60.55
C GLU A 272 129.16 -35.73 62.00
N LEU A 273 128.23 -36.21 62.81
CA LEU A 273 128.51 -36.80 64.12
C LEU A 273 129.30 -38.11 63.99
N GLN A 274 129.02 -38.96 63.01
CA GLN A 274 129.82 -40.15 62.71
C GLN A 274 131.21 -39.79 62.15
N GLN A 275 131.33 -38.77 61.30
CA GLN A 275 132.63 -38.30 60.80
C GLN A 275 133.47 -37.66 61.90
N SER A 276 132.87 -36.86 62.78
CA SER A 276 133.56 -36.27 63.94
C SER A 276 133.86 -37.32 65.01
N GLN A 277 132.99 -38.32 65.22
CA GLN A 277 133.30 -39.51 66.02
C GLN A 277 134.47 -40.29 65.41
N ASN A 278 134.49 -40.54 64.10
CA ASN A 278 135.60 -41.21 63.42
C ASN A 278 136.91 -40.40 63.48
N HIS A 279 136.83 -39.06 63.41
CA HIS A 279 137.98 -38.18 63.57
C HIS A 279 138.49 -38.14 65.03
N LEU A 280 137.59 -38.15 66.01
CA LEU A 280 137.94 -38.28 67.43
C LEU A 280 138.48 -39.68 67.74
N GLN A 281 137.93 -40.74 67.13
CA GLN A 281 138.44 -42.11 67.21
C GLN A 281 139.84 -42.17 66.61
N ALA A 282 140.08 -41.66 65.40
CA ALA A 282 141.42 -41.58 64.83
C ALA A 282 142.40 -40.76 65.70
N ARG A 283 141.92 -39.74 66.43
CA ARG A 283 142.71 -39.02 67.45
C ARG A 283 142.97 -39.86 68.71
N VAL A 284 142.03 -40.69 69.15
CA VAL A 284 142.23 -41.67 70.22
C VAL A 284 143.21 -42.77 69.77
N ASP A 285 143.06 -43.31 68.57
CA ASP A 285 143.90 -44.35 67.99
C ASP A 285 145.35 -43.85 67.84
N THR A 286 145.56 -42.58 67.43
CA THR A 286 146.91 -41.97 67.37
C THR A 286 147.49 -41.63 68.73
N LEU A 287 146.67 -41.35 69.75
CA LEU A 287 147.11 -41.19 71.14
C LEU A 287 147.41 -42.54 71.81
N GLN A 288 146.65 -43.59 71.52
CA GLN A 288 146.96 -44.96 71.92
C GLN A 288 148.23 -45.46 71.21
N SER A 289 148.40 -45.16 69.92
CA SER A 289 149.59 -45.53 69.14
C SER A 289 150.87 -44.84 69.62
N SER A 290 150.79 -43.71 70.34
CA SER A 290 151.98 -43.07 70.93
C SER A 290 152.35 -43.56 72.34
N TYR A 291 151.47 -44.34 72.99
CA TYR A 291 151.65 -44.85 74.35
C TYR A 291 151.11 -46.30 74.52
N GLY A 292 151.51 -47.24 73.66
CA GLY A 292 151.03 -48.62 73.78
C GLY A 292 151.78 -49.69 72.97
N SER A 293 152.72 -50.39 73.60
CA SER A 293 153.23 -51.68 73.13
C SER A 293 152.95 -52.75 74.19
N GLY A 294 151.85 -53.51 74.05
CA GLY A 294 151.51 -54.56 75.03
C GLY A 294 150.17 -55.29 74.81
N CYS A 295 150.25 -56.57 74.46
CA CYS A 295 149.44 -57.72 74.89
C CYS A 295 147.96 -57.62 75.39
N HIS A 296 147.12 -58.45 74.76
CA HIS A 296 146.13 -59.41 75.34
C HIS A 296 144.87 -58.94 76.13
N GLY A 297 143.75 -59.69 75.93
CA GLY A 297 142.43 -59.54 76.59
C GLY A 297 141.42 -58.84 75.66
N ASN A 298 140.34 -59.42 75.12
CA ASN A 298 139.46 -60.56 75.48
C ASN A 298 138.47 -60.31 76.65
N ASP A 299 137.18 -60.30 76.31
CA ASP A 299 135.98 -60.41 77.17
C ASP A 299 135.67 -59.24 78.16
N GLN A 300 134.42 -58.92 78.55
CA GLN A 300 133.15 -59.67 78.51
C GLN A 300 131.89 -58.75 78.66
N SER A 301 130.68 -59.34 78.75
CA SER A 301 129.35 -58.74 79.07
C SER A 301 128.74 -57.78 78.03
N LEU A 302 127.59 -58.04 77.37
CA LEU A 302 126.49 -59.03 77.55
C LEU A 302 125.48 -58.73 78.68
N TYR A 303 124.56 -57.77 78.48
CA TYR A 303 123.23 -57.62 79.13
C TYR A 303 122.40 -56.62 78.30
N ARG A 304 121.09 -56.77 78.01
CA ARG A 304 120.18 -57.95 77.92
C ARG A 304 118.91 -57.53 77.15
N GLU A 305 118.19 -58.49 76.57
CA GLU A 305 116.88 -58.28 75.92
C GLU A 305 115.70 -58.10 76.91
N MET A 306 114.56 -57.72 76.34
CA MET A 306 113.15 -57.94 76.75
C MET A 306 112.43 -56.95 77.68
N GLY A 307 111.17 -56.68 77.30
CA GLY A 307 110.08 -56.13 78.11
C GLY A 307 109.67 -54.68 77.78
N ASP A 308 108.39 -54.30 77.78
CA ASP A 308 107.15 -55.12 77.71
C ASP A 308 105.93 -54.26 77.27
N LEU A 309 104.75 -54.88 77.22
CA LEU A 309 103.42 -54.38 76.83
C LEU A 309 102.93 -53.06 77.48
N GLY A 310 102.32 -52.22 76.64
CA GLY A 310 100.90 -51.85 76.81
C GLY A 310 100.53 -50.55 77.57
N ALA A 311 99.24 -50.53 77.97
CA ALA A 311 98.50 -49.46 78.66
C ALA A 311 98.03 -48.23 77.84
N SER A 312 96.73 -48.25 77.53
CA SER A 312 95.89 -47.08 77.24
C SER A 312 95.80 -46.11 78.42
N LEU A 313 95.58 -44.82 78.16
CA LEU A 313 94.89 -43.91 79.08
C LEU A 313 94.07 -42.86 78.31
N SER A 314 92.98 -42.41 78.92
CA SER A 314 91.98 -41.47 78.38
C SER A 314 91.58 -40.43 79.46
N SER A 315 90.56 -39.60 79.18
CA SER A 315 90.08 -38.44 79.97
C SER A 315 90.90 -37.17 79.70
N SER A 316 90.35 -35.98 79.39
CA SER A 316 88.94 -35.50 79.36
C SER A 316 88.87 -34.20 78.47
N MET A 317 87.83 -33.37 78.30
CA MET A 317 86.51 -33.15 78.97
C MET A 317 85.56 -32.27 78.10
N MET A 318 84.31 -32.70 77.83
CA MET A 318 83.12 -31.88 77.38
C MET A 318 83.23 -31.17 75.97
N THR A 319 82.17 -30.89 75.19
CA THR A 319 80.71 -31.18 75.28
C THR A 319 79.97 -31.05 73.93
N LEU A 320 78.90 -31.86 73.80
CA LEU A 320 77.62 -31.64 73.10
C LEU A 320 77.55 -31.49 71.57
N ASP A 321 76.84 -32.45 70.96
CA ASP A 321 76.03 -32.28 69.76
C ASP A 321 74.77 -31.43 70.01
N THR A 322 74.25 -30.81 68.96
CA THR A 322 72.81 -30.90 68.67
C THR A 322 72.56 -30.76 67.17
N ALA A 323 71.96 -31.79 66.57
CA ALA A 323 71.21 -31.67 65.33
C ALA A 323 69.72 -31.87 65.66
N ASP A 324 68.83 -31.20 64.94
CA ASP A 324 67.68 -31.92 64.38
C ASP A 324 67.09 -31.22 63.16
N MET A 325 66.44 -32.01 62.31
CA MET A 325 65.58 -31.54 61.22
C MET A 325 64.17 -31.25 61.75
N ASN A 326 63.36 -30.50 61.00
CA ASN A 326 62.06 -31.02 60.58
C ASN A 326 61.36 -30.18 59.49
N LEU A 327 60.52 -30.86 58.71
CA LEU A 327 59.72 -30.35 57.60
C LEU A 327 58.24 -30.58 57.93
N ALA A 328 57.35 -29.59 57.72
CA ALA A 328 55.91 -29.78 57.91
C ALA A 328 55.05 -28.94 56.94
N THR A 329 54.15 -29.62 56.23
CA THR A 329 53.29 -29.11 55.15
C THR A 329 51.88 -28.72 55.64
N GLY A 330 51.21 -27.76 54.98
CA GLY A 330 49.76 -27.48 55.10
C GLY A 330 49.40 -26.08 54.58
N ILE A 331 48.76 -25.87 53.41
CA ILE A 331 47.38 -26.22 52.96
C ILE A 331 46.30 -25.49 53.78
N GLY A 332 45.52 -24.56 53.17
CA GLY A 332 44.43 -23.90 53.92
C GLY A 332 43.56 -22.73 53.37
N HIS A 333 43.25 -22.63 52.06
CA HIS A 333 41.96 -22.10 51.51
C HIS A 333 41.31 -20.71 51.89
N GLN A 334 40.82 -20.00 50.84
CA GLN A 334 39.57 -19.15 50.78
C GLN A 334 39.58 -17.76 51.49
N ARG A 335 38.82 -16.70 51.09
CA ARG A 335 37.90 -16.41 49.94
C ARG A 335 37.57 -14.88 49.85
N PHE A 336 37.39 -14.33 48.63
CA PHE A 336 36.71 -13.04 48.28
C PHE A 336 37.28 -11.74 48.93
N HIS A 337 36.96 -10.52 48.50
CA HIS A 337 35.93 -10.01 47.57
C HIS A 337 36.51 -9.05 46.49
N ASP A 338 35.63 -8.53 45.65
CA ASP A 338 35.83 -7.64 44.50
C ASP A 338 35.96 -6.14 44.91
N ASP A 339 36.29 -5.28 43.95
CA ASP A 339 35.68 -3.94 43.79
C ASP A 339 36.12 -3.35 42.43
N ASP A 340 35.15 -3.00 41.57
CA ASP A 340 35.37 -2.31 40.29
C ASP A 340 35.29 -0.78 40.47
N ILE A 341 36.11 -0.01 39.74
CA ILE A 341 35.85 1.41 39.45
C ILE A 341 36.20 1.70 37.99
N GLU A 342 35.17 2.03 37.21
CA GLU A 342 35.28 2.73 35.92
C GLU A 342 35.45 4.24 36.17
N GLU A 343 36.11 4.97 35.26
CA GLU A 343 35.82 6.39 35.04
C GLU A 343 36.18 6.80 33.60
N ASP A 344 35.19 7.28 32.85
CA ASP A 344 35.34 7.77 31.47
C ASP A 344 36.04 9.14 31.41
N PHE A 345 36.55 9.53 30.23
CA PHE A 345 35.96 10.64 29.43
C PHE A 345 36.69 10.89 28.10
N ASP A 346 35.94 11.05 27.01
CA ASP A 346 36.42 11.59 25.73
C ASP A 346 36.64 13.12 25.78
N GLY A 347 37.54 13.66 24.95
CA GLY A 347 38.03 15.05 25.11
C GLY A 347 38.45 15.88 23.87
N ASP A 348 38.50 15.30 22.66
CA ASP A 348 38.37 15.95 21.34
C ASP A 348 39.38 17.07 20.87
N LEU A 349 39.26 17.42 19.58
CA LEU A 349 39.75 18.60 18.83
C LEU A 349 41.25 18.78 18.41
N PHE A 350 41.48 18.41 17.14
CA PHE A 350 41.92 19.28 16.02
C PHE A 350 43.41 19.49 15.61
N TYR A 351 43.54 19.84 14.33
CA TYR A 351 44.76 19.98 13.50
C TYR A 351 45.15 21.46 13.25
N ALA A 352 46.45 21.79 13.33
CA ALA A 352 47.14 22.87 12.58
C ALA A 352 48.66 22.77 12.85
N ASP A 353 49.47 22.36 11.86
CA ASP A 353 50.27 23.23 10.96
C ASP A 353 51.46 23.96 11.63
N MET A 354 52.66 23.64 11.17
CA MET A 354 53.94 24.26 11.55
C MET A 354 54.88 24.35 10.34
N SER A 355 54.43 25.01 9.29
CA SER A 355 55.31 25.45 8.20
C SER A 355 56.31 26.53 8.67
N HIS A 356 57.61 26.23 8.61
CA HIS A 356 58.69 27.19 8.90
C HIS A 356 59.23 27.84 7.62
N ASP A 357 59.02 29.15 7.44
CA ASP A 357 59.76 29.96 6.47
C ASP A 357 60.85 30.83 7.15
N ARG A 358 61.91 31.13 6.40
CA ARG A 358 63.06 31.92 6.84
C ARG A 358 62.74 33.41 6.86
N ARG A 359 63.16 34.13 7.93
CA ARG A 359 63.62 35.54 7.80
C ARG A 359 64.54 36.00 8.94
N SER A 360 65.73 36.44 8.54
CA SER A 360 66.49 37.58 9.08
C SER A 360 66.66 37.69 10.61
N LEU A 361 67.55 36.86 11.17
CA LEU A 361 68.09 37.09 12.51
C LEU A 361 69.19 38.17 12.48
N GLN A 362 68.79 39.45 12.45
CA GLN A 362 69.71 40.60 12.53
C GLN A 362 69.18 41.68 13.49
N ARG A 363 69.23 41.40 14.80
CA ARG A 363 69.26 42.44 15.85
C ARG A 363 70.34 42.11 16.87
N SER A 364 71.39 42.92 16.85
CA SER A 364 72.48 42.91 17.81
C SER A 364 72.00 43.29 19.20
N MET A 365 72.34 42.47 20.21
CA MET A 365 72.21 42.83 21.62
C MET A 365 73.16 43.97 21.96
N SER A 366 72.63 45.16 22.21
CA SER A 366 73.38 46.27 22.81
C SER A 366 73.16 46.28 24.32
N HIS A 367 74.18 45.90 25.10
CA HIS A 367 74.52 46.47 26.42
C HIS A 367 75.64 45.65 27.06
N ARG A 368 76.83 46.25 27.20
CA ARG A 368 77.83 45.86 28.20
C ARG A 368 78.76 47.04 28.49
N GLU A 369 79.02 47.24 29.80
CA GLU A 369 80.11 47.97 30.48
C GLU A 369 81.05 48.79 29.56
N GLU A 370 81.08 50.14 29.59
CA GLU A 370 81.54 51.06 30.67
C GLU A 370 83.04 50.93 31.04
N ASP A 371 83.70 52.09 31.15
CA ASP A 371 85.14 52.37 31.37
C ASP A 371 86.14 51.79 30.34
N GLU A 372 87.14 52.52 29.80
CA GLU A 372 87.74 53.80 30.22
C GLU A 372 87.81 54.85 29.08
N LEU A 373 87.76 56.15 29.44
CA LEU A 373 87.86 57.29 28.53
C LEU A 373 89.08 58.17 28.84
N HIS A 374 90.15 58.11 28.05
CA HIS A 374 91.30 59.04 28.19
C HIS A 374 91.96 59.50 26.87
N LYS A 375 91.48 60.67 26.39
CA LYS A 375 92.21 61.73 25.65
C LYS A 375 92.63 61.49 24.19
N GLU A 376 92.38 62.51 23.38
CA GLU A 376 92.92 62.69 22.02
C GLU A 376 94.45 62.89 22.05
N PRO A 377 95.18 62.38 21.04
CA PRO A 377 96.43 62.97 20.57
C PRO A 377 96.18 63.87 19.34
N GLN A 378 96.95 64.94 19.24
CA GLN A 378 96.89 65.88 18.11
C GLN A 378 97.56 65.30 16.85
N LEU A 379 97.35 65.94 15.69
CA LEU A 379 97.83 65.49 14.39
C LEU A 379 99.37 65.59 14.27
N ASP A 380 100.08 64.56 14.73
CA ASP A 380 101.53 64.46 14.63
C ASP A 380 101.95 63.63 13.39
N TYR A 381 102.87 64.17 12.58
CA TYR A 381 103.21 63.64 11.24
C TYR A 381 103.86 62.25 11.30
N VAL A 382 104.44 61.88 12.45
CA VAL A 382 105.07 60.58 12.72
C VAL A 382 104.04 59.44 12.82
N MET A 383 102.77 59.73 13.13
CA MET A 383 101.70 58.73 13.18
C MET A 383 101.43 58.06 11.82
N LEU A 384 101.77 58.71 10.70
CA LEU A 384 101.46 58.18 9.37
C LEU A 384 102.35 56.98 9.01
N GLU A 385 103.63 56.99 9.40
CA GLU A 385 104.55 55.86 9.21
C GLU A 385 104.21 54.70 10.16
N ALA A 386 103.85 55.01 11.42
CA ALA A 386 103.35 53.99 12.35
C ALA A 386 102.05 53.34 11.86
N SER A 387 101.13 54.14 11.29
CA SER A 387 99.90 53.64 10.66
C SER A 387 100.20 52.76 9.44
N TYR A 388 101.14 53.16 8.57
CA TYR A 388 101.60 52.31 7.46
C TYR A 388 102.27 51.02 7.94
N GLY A 389 103.06 51.07 9.02
CA GLY A 389 103.65 49.88 9.64
C GLY A 389 102.58 48.92 10.18
N ILE A 390 101.59 49.43 10.91
CA ILE A 390 100.44 48.66 11.40
C ILE A 390 99.60 48.13 10.23
N LEU A 391 99.44 48.88 9.15
CA LEU A 391 98.73 48.44 7.95
C LEU A 391 99.50 47.33 7.21
N CYS A 392 100.82 47.42 7.11
CA CYS A 392 101.68 46.36 6.57
C CYS A 392 101.69 45.10 7.44
N VAL A 393 101.67 45.23 8.77
CA VAL A 393 101.51 44.09 9.69
C VAL A 393 100.12 43.46 9.52
N LYS A 394 99.06 44.25 9.44
CA LYS A 394 97.69 43.76 9.19
C LYS A 394 97.52 43.13 7.81
N LEU A 395 98.18 43.65 6.77
CA LEU A 395 98.23 43.04 5.44
C LEU A 395 99.06 41.77 5.42
N SER A 396 100.10 41.66 6.25
CA SER A 396 100.90 40.43 6.41
C SER A 396 100.14 39.38 7.22
N GLN A 397 99.38 39.78 8.23
CA GLN A 397 98.42 38.93 8.94
C GLN A 397 97.35 38.45 7.96
N LEU A 398 96.62 39.34 7.30
CA LEU A 398 95.61 38.98 6.30
C LEU A 398 96.16 38.08 5.17
N ARG A 399 97.41 38.29 4.73
CA ARG A 399 98.09 37.38 3.79
C ARG A 399 98.32 35.99 4.38
N ASN A 400 98.77 35.91 5.63
CA ASN A 400 98.96 34.63 6.32
C ASN A 400 97.62 33.95 6.61
N ASP A 401 96.60 34.69 7.05
CA ASP A 401 95.23 34.19 7.29
C ASP A 401 94.62 33.63 5.99
N VAL A 402 94.87 34.26 4.84
CA VAL A 402 94.45 33.78 3.51
C VAL A 402 95.26 32.55 3.06
N LEU A 403 96.55 32.47 3.38
CA LEU A 403 97.38 31.28 3.12
C LEU A 403 96.98 30.10 4.02
N GLU A 404 96.62 30.35 5.27
CA GLU A 404 96.14 29.34 6.20
C GLU A 404 94.74 28.85 5.80
N ALA A 405 93.84 29.74 5.41
CA ALA A 405 92.54 29.38 4.83
C ALA A 405 92.70 28.60 3.51
N TYR A 406 93.69 28.93 2.67
CA TYR A 406 94.01 28.15 1.47
C TYR A 406 94.52 26.76 1.81
N GLY A 407 95.40 26.62 2.81
CA GLY A 407 95.85 25.33 3.34
C GLY A 407 94.70 24.49 3.88
N GLN A 408 93.81 25.07 4.69
CA GLN A 408 92.60 24.39 5.20
C GLN A 408 91.66 23.96 4.07
N LEU A 409 91.51 24.75 3.00
CA LEU A 409 90.77 24.37 1.79
C LEU A 409 91.46 23.24 1.01
N GLN A 410 92.80 23.21 0.97
CA GLN A 410 93.60 22.17 0.33
C GLN A 410 93.55 20.84 1.11
N ASP A 411 93.58 20.88 2.44
CA ASP A 411 93.36 19.73 3.32
C ASP A 411 91.93 19.18 3.16
N LEU A 412 90.92 20.05 3.08
CA LEU A 412 89.54 19.66 2.80
C LEU A 412 89.38 19.03 1.40
N CYS A 413 90.02 19.59 0.36
CA CYS A 413 90.06 18.96 -0.97
C CYS A 413 90.65 17.55 -0.90
N SER A 414 91.74 17.38 -0.15
CA SER A 414 92.44 16.10 -0.01
C SER A 414 91.61 15.06 0.76
N ALA A 415 91.02 15.45 1.89
CA ALA A 415 90.15 14.58 2.69
C ALA A 415 88.83 14.19 1.98
N LEU A 416 88.41 14.95 0.97
CA LEU A 416 87.30 14.60 0.09
C LEU A 416 87.74 13.69 -1.08
N ARG A 417 88.97 13.84 -1.58
CA ARG A 417 89.58 12.94 -2.58
C ARG A 417 89.78 11.53 -2.03
N ASP A 418 90.32 11.38 -0.82
CA ASP A 418 90.50 10.08 -0.15
C ASP A 418 89.16 9.33 0.06
N ARG A 419 88.02 10.04 -0.03
CA ARG A 419 86.66 9.48 0.02
C ARG A 419 86.05 9.16 -1.35
N THR A 420 86.72 9.48 -2.46
CA THR A 420 86.19 9.34 -3.84
C THR A 420 87.02 8.49 -4.80
N ASP A 421 88.19 7.96 -4.40
CA ASP A 421 89.04 7.04 -5.20
C ASP A 421 88.38 5.68 -5.57
N ALA A 422 87.06 5.53 -5.40
CA ALA A 422 86.24 4.40 -5.85
C ALA A 422 85.51 4.64 -7.19
N ASP A 423 85.28 5.90 -7.61
CA ASP A 423 84.57 6.26 -8.85
C ASP A 423 85.49 7.07 -9.79
N GLY A 424 85.76 6.54 -10.99
CA GLY A 424 86.86 7.01 -11.86
C GLY A 424 86.63 8.31 -12.66
N SER A 425 86.53 9.46 -11.98
CA SER A 425 86.33 10.79 -12.59
C SER A 425 87.49 11.79 -12.41
N SER A 426 88.74 11.30 -12.41
CA SER A 426 89.97 12.04 -12.03
C SER A 426 90.27 13.35 -12.78
N SER A 427 89.92 13.45 -14.07
CA SER A 427 90.52 14.39 -15.03
C SER A 427 90.45 15.90 -14.68
N ARG A 428 89.48 16.36 -13.88
CA ARG A 428 89.36 17.79 -13.50
C ARG A 428 89.95 18.11 -12.12
N VAL A 429 90.32 17.08 -11.34
CA VAL A 429 91.02 17.25 -10.05
C VAL A 429 92.53 17.35 -10.29
N GLU A 430 93.06 16.67 -11.31
CA GLU A 430 94.46 16.76 -11.73
C GLU A 430 94.86 18.17 -12.19
N GLU A 431 94.01 18.83 -12.99
CA GLU A 431 94.22 20.22 -13.45
C GLU A 431 94.23 21.23 -12.28
N ALA A 432 93.45 20.98 -11.21
CA ALA A 432 93.52 21.77 -9.99
C ALA A 432 94.77 21.43 -9.15
N ALA A 433 95.18 20.15 -9.12
CA ALA A 433 96.33 19.68 -8.36
C ALA A 433 97.67 20.20 -8.92
N GLU A 434 97.82 20.39 -10.24
CA GLU A 434 99.00 21.06 -10.81
C GLU A 434 99.10 22.54 -10.38
N ILE A 435 97.98 23.25 -10.29
CA ILE A 435 97.94 24.64 -9.80
C ILE A 435 98.29 24.71 -8.30
N LEU A 436 97.93 23.67 -7.52
CA LEU A 436 98.21 23.55 -6.09
C LEU A 436 99.68 23.21 -5.74
N GLN A 437 100.57 23.01 -6.72
CA GLN A 437 101.99 22.67 -6.50
C GLN A 437 102.99 23.79 -6.83
N SER A 438 102.54 24.97 -7.26
CA SER A 438 103.43 26.11 -7.55
C SER A 438 103.46 27.15 -6.42
N ASP A 439 104.65 27.53 -5.95
CA ASP A 439 104.86 28.51 -4.86
C ASP A 439 104.35 29.95 -5.18
N ASP A 440 104.09 30.27 -6.46
CA ASP A 440 103.67 31.60 -6.94
C ASP A 440 102.15 31.73 -7.14
N LEU A 441 101.40 31.87 -6.04
CA LEU A 441 99.95 32.13 -6.06
C LEU A 441 99.59 33.43 -6.81
N ARG A 442 98.74 33.33 -7.85
CA ARG A 442 98.25 34.51 -8.59
C ARG A 442 96.84 34.92 -8.15
N PRO A 443 96.47 36.21 -8.29
CA PRO A 443 95.11 36.67 -8.02
C PRO A 443 94.09 35.93 -8.92
N GLY A 444 93.27 35.07 -8.31
CA GLY A 444 92.23 34.29 -8.98
C GLY A 444 92.33 32.77 -8.81
N ASP A 445 93.49 32.21 -8.43
CA ASP A 445 93.64 30.75 -8.35
C ASP A 445 92.88 30.15 -7.15
N LEU A 446 92.87 30.83 -5.99
CA LEU A 446 91.97 30.55 -4.87
C LEU A 446 90.48 30.48 -5.31
N LEU A 447 90.09 31.33 -6.27
CA LEU A 447 88.72 31.42 -6.76
C LEU A 447 88.36 30.18 -7.59
N LYS A 448 89.30 29.65 -8.39
CA LYS A 448 89.14 28.36 -9.10
C LYS A 448 89.00 27.19 -8.13
N VAL A 449 89.78 27.15 -7.05
CA VAL A 449 89.72 26.09 -6.01
C VAL A 449 88.38 26.15 -5.25
N ILE A 450 87.88 27.35 -4.97
CA ILE A 450 86.53 27.53 -4.40
C ILE A 450 85.44 27.11 -5.40
N GLU A 451 85.61 27.36 -6.70
CA GLU A 451 84.69 26.88 -7.73
C GLU A 451 84.71 25.35 -7.88
N THR A 452 85.86 24.68 -7.85
CA THR A 452 85.91 23.20 -7.90
C THR A 452 85.30 22.58 -6.65
N LEU A 453 85.60 23.11 -5.46
CA LEU A 453 84.93 22.72 -4.22
C LEU A 453 83.41 22.93 -4.28
N ARG A 454 82.95 24.05 -4.82
CA ARG A 454 81.51 24.32 -4.97
C ARG A 454 80.84 23.30 -5.88
N HIS A 455 81.39 23.02 -7.06
CA HIS A 455 80.82 22.01 -7.96
C HIS A 455 80.83 20.60 -7.32
N TYR A 456 81.85 20.28 -6.51
CA TYR A 456 81.92 19.02 -5.77
C TYR A 456 80.86 18.92 -4.66
N VAL A 457 80.63 20.00 -3.90
CA VAL A 457 79.55 20.07 -2.89
C VAL A 457 78.17 19.98 -3.54
N ASP A 458 77.94 20.69 -4.65
CA ASP A 458 76.69 20.60 -5.41
C ASP A 458 76.45 19.15 -5.89
N ALA A 459 77.47 18.47 -6.44
CA ALA A 459 77.38 17.07 -6.87
C ALA A 459 77.16 16.08 -5.70
N MET A 460 77.76 16.32 -4.53
CA MET A 460 77.51 15.52 -3.32
C MET A 460 76.06 15.66 -2.83
N LEU A 461 75.51 16.88 -2.84
CA LEU A 461 74.11 17.14 -2.48
C LEU A 461 73.13 16.52 -3.48
N GLU A 462 73.50 16.45 -4.76
CA GLU A 462 72.73 15.71 -5.78
C GLU A 462 72.78 14.19 -5.54
N ARG A 463 73.94 13.64 -5.15
CA ARG A 463 74.07 12.21 -4.77
C ARG A 463 73.27 11.86 -3.50
N GLU A 464 73.21 12.75 -2.50
CA GLU A 464 72.35 12.58 -1.32
C GLU A 464 70.86 12.68 -1.66
N ARG A 465 70.46 13.64 -2.51
CA ARG A 465 69.07 13.74 -3.00
C ARG A 465 68.62 12.49 -3.75
N ALA A 466 69.47 11.97 -4.64
CA ALA A 466 69.20 10.71 -5.34
C ALA A 466 69.06 9.53 -4.36
N ALA A 467 69.93 9.45 -3.34
CA ALA A 467 69.85 8.40 -2.32
C ALA A 467 68.63 8.52 -1.39
N LEU A 468 68.10 9.74 -1.17
CA LEU A 468 66.84 9.96 -0.45
C LEU A 468 65.63 9.60 -1.31
N GLN A 469 65.65 9.95 -2.60
CA GLN A 469 64.60 9.55 -3.53
C GLN A 469 64.54 8.03 -3.68
N GLU A 470 65.68 7.36 -3.90
CA GLU A 470 65.75 5.90 -3.98
C GLU A 470 65.29 5.21 -2.68
N LYS A 471 65.49 5.82 -1.51
CA LYS A 471 64.89 5.32 -0.25
C LYS A 471 63.36 5.44 -0.26
N SER A 472 62.80 6.56 -0.72
CA SER A 472 61.34 6.74 -0.83
C SER A 472 60.68 5.82 -1.87
N GLU A 473 61.45 5.31 -2.84
CA GLU A 473 61.01 4.32 -3.83
C GLU A 473 61.18 2.87 -3.32
N ARG A 474 62.23 2.58 -2.54
CA ARG A 474 62.48 1.26 -1.91
C ARG A 474 61.57 0.99 -0.71
N GLU A 475 61.22 2.01 0.07
CA GLU A 475 60.16 1.92 1.07
C GLU A 475 58.81 2.11 0.36
N GLY A 476 58.08 1.02 0.12
CA GLY A 476 56.90 0.95 -0.75
C GLY A 476 55.66 1.79 -0.35
N TYR A 477 55.82 2.80 0.49
CA TYR A 477 54.81 3.79 0.83
C TYR A 477 54.38 4.63 -0.38
N ALA A 478 55.29 5.02 -1.28
CA ALA A 478 54.95 5.80 -2.48
C ALA A 478 53.87 5.08 -3.33
N GLY A 479 54.17 3.86 -3.79
CA GLY A 479 53.21 3.01 -4.51
C GLY A 479 52.08 2.44 -3.65
N SER A 480 51.99 2.79 -2.36
CA SER A 480 50.81 2.54 -1.51
C SER A 480 49.92 3.78 -1.39
N VAL A 481 50.51 4.97 -1.31
CA VAL A 481 49.83 6.26 -1.37
C VAL A 481 49.19 6.45 -2.75
N GLU A 482 49.89 6.13 -3.84
CA GLU A 482 49.31 6.17 -5.19
C GLU A 482 48.09 5.25 -5.33
N ARG A 483 48.16 4.02 -4.81
CA ARG A 483 47.02 3.10 -4.80
C ARG A 483 45.85 3.67 -4.00
N LEU A 484 46.08 4.11 -2.77
CA LEU A 484 45.06 4.75 -1.94
C LEU A 484 44.48 6.03 -2.59
N GLN A 485 45.27 6.79 -3.35
CA GLN A 485 44.79 7.92 -4.14
C GLN A 485 43.92 7.47 -5.31
N THR A 486 44.28 6.42 -6.05
CA THR A 486 43.42 5.88 -7.12
C THR A 486 42.14 5.23 -6.59
N GLU A 487 42.21 4.55 -5.45
CA GLU A 487 41.06 3.98 -4.74
C GLU A 487 40.13 5.11 -4.26
N LEU A 488 40.66 6.14 -3.60
CA LEU A 488 39.92 7.33 -3.20
C LEU A 488 39.29 8.06 -4.40
N GLN A 489 40.02 8.25 -5.50
CA GLN A 489 39.48 8.84 -6.73
C GLN A 489 38.32 8.01 -7.29
N SER A 490 38.47 6.68 -7.37
CA SER A 490 37.42 5.78 -7.83
C SER A 490 36.19 5.80 -6.91
N ALA A 491 36.39 5.89 -5.59
CA ALA A 491 35.31 6.02 -4.62
C ALA A 491 34.60 7.38 -4.72
N THR A 492 35.34 8.48 -4.94
CA THR A 492 34.71 9.80 -5.16
C THR A 492 33.93 9.87 -6.47
N LEU A 493 34.37 9.18 -7.53
CA LEU A 493 33.59 9.06 -8.77
C LEU A 493 32.33 8.23 -8.55
N GLN A 494 32.42 7.09 -7.86
CA GLN A 494 31.24 6.27 -7.51
C GLN A 494 30.24 7.05 -6.62
N LEU A 495 30.72 7.89 -5.70
CA LEU A 495 29.86 8.77 -4.90
C LEU A 495 29.20 9.87 -5.75
N GLN A 496 29.89 10.41 -6.77
CA GLN A 496 29.30 11.37 -7.70
C GLN A 496 28.27 10.72 -8.63
N GLU A 497 28.56 9.52 -9.15
CA GLU A 497 27.60 8.72 -9.91
C GLU A 497 26.36 8.44 -9.06
N LEU A 498 26.51 7.92 -7.83
CA LEU A 498 25.40 7.68 -6.90
C LEU A 498 24.65 8.96 -6.49
N GLN A 499 25.30 10.12 -6.44
CA GLN A 499 24.64 11.41 -6.20
C GLN A 499 23.75 11.80 -7.38
N GLN A 500 24.24 11.72 -8.62
CA GLN A 500 23.42 11.95 -9.81
C GLN A 500 22.26 10.95 -9.91
N ASP A 501 22.54 9.67 -9.64
CA ASP A 501 21.56 8.57 -9.60
C ASP A 501 20.45 8.80 -8.54
N MET A 502 20.72 9.61 -7.52
CA MET A 502 19.75 10.05 -6.51
C MET A 502 19.03 11.33 -6.91
N GLU A 503 19.71 12.32 -7.49
CA GLU A 503 19.08 13.55 -8.02
C GLU A 503 18.08 13.25 -9.15
N GLU A 504 18.40 12.30 -10.04
CA GLU A 504 17.50 11.80 -11.09
C GLU A 504 16.28 11.09 -10.48
N ARG A 505 16.47 10.25 -9.45
CA ARG A 505 15.35 9.60 -8.72
C ARG A 505 14.49 10.60 -7.96
N GLU A 506 15.07 11.66 -7.38
CA GLU A 506 14.29 12.76 -6.81
C GLU A 506 13.52 13.52 -7.90
N GLY A 507 14.05 13.60 -9.12
CA GLY A 507 13.32 14.08 -10.31
C GLY A 507 12.08 13.23 -10.58
N ASP A 508 12.27 11.92 -10.81
CA ASP A 508 11.19 10.96 -11.04
C ASP A 508 10.14 11.00 -9.91
N ILE A 509 10.55 11.08 -8.64
CA ILE A 509 9.64 11.19 -7.50
C ILE A 509 8.80 12.47 -7.58
N ARG A 510 9.41 13.63 -7.84
CA ARG A 510 8.69 14.92 -7.96
C ARG A 510 7.69 14.93 -9.12
N ASP A 511 8.01 14.27 -10.23
CA ASP A 511 7.07 14.14 -11.36
C ASP A 511 5.94 13.14 -11.05
N LYS A 512 6.21 12.07 -10.29
CA LYS A 512 5.17 11.15 -9.79
C LYS A 512 4.29 11.75 -8.70
N GLU A 513 4.81 12.64 -7.87
CA GLU A 513 4.03 13.44 -6.91
C GLU A 513 3.06 14.37 -7.65
N GLN A 514 3.53 15.05 -8.72
CA GLN A 514 2.67 15.87 -9.57
C GLN A 514 1.59 15.03 -10.27
N GLU A 515 1.92 13.87 -10.87
CA GLU A 515 0.93 12.94 -11.44
C GLU A 515 -0.12 12.50 -10.40
N LEU A 516 0.30 12.22 -9.16
CA LEU A 516 -0.59 11.82 -8.08
C LEU A 516 -1.53 12.96 -7.67
N ASP A 517 -1.06 14.19 -7.55
CA ASP A 517 -1.92 15.34 -7.20
C ASP A 517 -2.90 15.69 -8.33
N ASP A 518 -2.47 15.54 -9.58
CA ASP A 518 -3.33 15.70 -10.76
C ASP A 518 -4.42 14.62 -10.82
N LEU A 519 -4.10 13.38 -10.41
CA LEU A 519 -5.07 12.29 -10.24
C LEU A 519 -6.00 12.50 -9.03
N ARG A 520 -5.49 12.97 -7.88
CA ARG A 520 -6.31 13.34 -6.71
C ARG A 520 -7.31 14.44 -7.06
N SER A 521 -6.88 15.45 -7.83
CA SER A 521 -7.76 16.51 -8.33
C SER A 521 -8.89 15.96 -9.20
N LYS A 522 -8.59 15.01 -10.10
CA LYS A 522 -9.59 14.33 -10.94
C LYS A 522 -10.56 13.47 -10.11
N VAL A 523 -10.07 12.75 -9.09
CA VAL A 523 -10.93 11.99 -8.15
C VAL A 523 -11.88 12.94 -7.40
N VAL A 524 -11.39 14.04 -6.83
CA VAL A 524 -12.22 15.02 -6.12
C VAL A 524 -13.26 15.69 -7.06
N GLN A 525 -12.97 15.82 -8.35
CA GLN A 525 -13.95 16.28 -9.35
C GLN A 525 -15.01 15.21 -9.64
N GLN A 526 -14.61 13.94 -9.77
CA GLN A 526 -15.54 12.81 -9.96
C GLN A 526 -16.43 12.58 -8.73
N GLU A 527 -15.89 12.70 -7.50
CA GLU A 527 -16.66 12.62 -6.26
C GLU A 527 -17.76 13.69 -6.19
N LYS A 528 -17.45 14.93 -6.57
CA LYS A 528 -18.43 16.03 -6.66
C LYS A 528 -19.48 15.81 -7.75
N HIS A 529 -19.09 15.21 -8.88
CA HIS A 529 -20.06 14.86 -9.91
C HIS A 529 -20.99 13.71 -9.44
N ILE A 530 -20.44 12.72 -8.74
CA ILE A 530 -21.20 11.63 -8.13
C ILE A 530 -22.11 12.13 -7.00
N SER A 531 -21.71 13.12 -6.20
CA SER A 531 -22.60 13.72 -5.19
C SER A 531 -23.73 14.52 -5.84
N ALA A 532 -23.44 15.34 -6.85
CA ALA A 532 -24.47 16.06 -7.60
C ALA A 532 -25.49 15.11 -8.27
N LEU A 533 -25.02 14.03 -8.92
CA LEU A 533 -25.90 13.01 -9.51
C LEU A 533 -26.67 12.20 -8.46
N ARG A 534 -26.17 12.09 -7.21
CA ARG A 534 -26.92 11.50 -6.09
C ARG A 534 -27.99 12.47 -5.58
N GLU A 535 -27.69 13.75 -5.43
CA GLU A 535 -28.64 14.79 -5.02
C GLU A 535 -29.77 14.94 -6.06
N GLU A 536 -29.44 14.96 -7.37
CA GLU A 536 -30.42 14.90 -8.45
C GLU A 536 -31.26 13.62 -8.39
N ARG A 537 -30.63 12.46 -8.16
CA ARG A 537 -31.36 11.19 -7.99
C ARG A 537 -32.26 11.20 -6.75
N GLU A 538 -31.84 11.80 -5.65
CA GLU A 538 -32.63 11.88 -4.42
C GLU A 538 -33.86 12.79 -4.61
N MET A 539 -33.70 13.93 -5.29
CA MET A 539 -34.82 14.76 -5.74
C MET A 539 -35.79 13.99 -6.65
N MET A 540 -35.26 13.15 -7.55
CA MET A 540 -36.09 12.27 -8.40
C MET A 540 -36.75 11.12 -7.61
N THR A 541 -36.14 10.61 -6.52
CA THR A 541 -36.81 9.63 -5.63
C THR A 541 -37.92 10.23 -4.78
N GLY A 542 -38.00 11.57 -4.64
CA GLY A 542 -39.23 12.23 -4.19
C GLY A 542 -40.42 11.96 -5.14
N GLY A 543 -40.12 11.73 -6.43
CA GLY A 543 -41.08 11.19 -7.40
C GLY A 543 -41.46 9.74 -7.12
N ASP A 544 -40.53 8.88 -6.70
CA ASP A 544 -40.83 7.50 -6.30
C ASP A 544 -41.70 7.46 -5.03
N GLU A 545 -41.49 8.36 -4.06
CA GLU A 545 -42.37 8.48 -2.88
C GLU A 545 -43.78 8.95 -3.28
N ALA A 546 -43.90 9.93 -4.18
CA ALA A 546 -45.18 10.38 -4.71
C ALA A 546 -45.90 9.27 -5.50
N LEU A 547 -45.15 8.44 -6.25
CA LEU A 547 -45.67 7.30 -7.01
C LEU A 547 -46.13 6.18 -6.05
N LEU A 548 -45.34 5.88 -5.01
CA LEU A 548 -45.74 4.96 -3.93
C LEU A 548 -46.98 5.43 -3.17
N GLN A 549 -47.16 6.74 -2.99
CA GLN A 549 -48.36 7.29 -2.38
C GLN A 549 -49.57 7.19 -3.32
N ALA A 550 -49.41 7.55 -4.59
CA ALA A 550 -50.46 7.41 -5.60
C ALA A 550 -50.90 5.94 -5.80
N LEU A 551 -49.99 4.97 -5.66
CA LEU A 551 -50.32 3.54 -5.66
C LEU A 551 -51.17 3.15 -4.43
N LYS A 552 -50.81 3.59 -3.22
CA LYS A 552 -51.64 3.34 -2.02
C LYS A 552 -53.03 3.95 -2.14
N ASP A 553 -53.12 5.17 -2.67
CA ASP A 553 -54.39 5.88 -2.83
C ASP A 553 -55.28 5.21 -3.89
N ARG A 554 -54.68 4.75 -4.99
CA ARG A 554 -55.35 3.89 -5.99
C ARG A 554 -55.86 2.59 -5.37
N ASP A 555 -55.03 1.90 -4.61
CA ASP A 555 -55.38 0.59 -4.05
C ASP A 555 -56.47 0.71 -2.98
N SER A 556 -56.43 1.77 -2.16
CA SER A 556 -57.54 2.12 -1.25
C SER A 556 -58.83 2.53 -1.98
N ALA A 557 -58.73 3.13 -3.17
CA ALA A 557 -59.90 3.40 -4.01
C ALA A 557 -60.50 2.12 -4.60
N ILE A 558 -59.65 1.16 -5.02
CA ILE A 558 -60.07 -0.16 -5.51
C ILE A 558 -60.76 -0.97 -4.39
N GLU A 559 -60.23 -0.96 -3.15
CA GLU A 559 -60.90 -1.59 -2.01
C GLU A 559 -62.31 -1.01 -1.75
N LYS A 560 -62.45 0.32 -1.83
CA LYS A 560 -63.74 1.00 -1.68
C LYS A 560 -64.70 0.66 -2.82
N GLN A 561 -64.21 0.62 -4.06
CA GLN A 561 -65.01 0.19 -5.22
C GLN A 561 -65.51 -1.24 -5.04
N ASN A 562 -64.63 -2.19 -4.71
CA ASN A 562 -64.99 -3.59 -4.46
C ASN A 562 -66.02 -3.72 -3.34
N SER A 563 -65.91 -2.92 -2.27
CA SER A 563 -66.91 -2.88 -1.18
C SER A 563 -68.28 -2.40 -1.68
N MET A 564 -68.32 -1.32 -2.46
CA MET A 564 -69.57 -0.79 -3.04
C MET A 564 -70.19 -1.74 -4.07
N GLU A 565 -69.38 -2.44 -4.87
CA GLU A 565 -69.88 -3.46 -5.81
C GLU A 565 -70.50 -4.65 -5.08
N VAL A 566 -69.91 -5.08 -3.95
CA VAL A 566 -70.49 -6.12 -3.08
C VAL A 566 -71.79 -5.66 -2.42
N GLU A 567 -71.91 -4.38 -2.03
CA GLU A 567 -73.16 -3.82 -1.49
C GLU A 567 -74.24 -3.67 -2.57
N LEU A 568 -73.88 -3.25 -3.79
CA LEU A 568 -74.79 -3.19 -4.93
C LEU A 568 -75.27 -4.59 -5.33
N ALA A 569 -74.40 -5.60 -5.28
CA ALA A 569 -74.78 -7.00 -5.51
C ALA A 569 -75.78 -7.51 -4.46
N LYS A 570 -75.58 -7.19 -3.17
CA LYS A 570 -76.55 -7.50 -2.10
C LYS A 570 -77.89 -6.81 -2.34
N ALA A 571 -77.89 -5.50 -2.57
CA ALA A 571 -79.11 -4.74 -2.83
C ALA A 571 -79.89 -5.27 -4.04
N LYS A 572 -79.19 -5.74 -5.09
CA LYS A 572 -79.81 -6.39 -6.24
C LYS A 572 -80.44 -7.74 -5.90
N ILE A 573 -79.78 -8.54 -5.06
CA ILE A 573 -80.33 -9.80 -4.53
C ILE A 573 -81.57 -9.52 -3.66
N ASP A 574 -81.53 -8.49 -2.82
CA ASP A 574 -82.67 -8.11 -1.96
C ASP A 574 -83.87 -7.63 -2.80
N VAL A 575 -83.66 -6.88 -3.88
CA VAL A 575 -84.72 -6.54 -4.85
C VAL A 575 -85.30 -7.80 -5.50
N MET A 576 -84.47 -8.73 -5.96
CA MET A 576 -84.94 -10.00 -6.54
C MET A 576 -85.73 -10.85 -5.53
N ASN A 577 -85.34 -10.84 -4.25
CA ASN A 577 -86.06 -11.52 -3.18
C ASN A 577 -87.42 -10.85 -2.90
N LEU A 578 -87.49 -9.52 -2.93
CA LEU A 578 -88.73 -8.77 -2.75
C LEU A 578 -89.68 -8.94 -3.94
N ASP A 579 -89.17 -8.98 -5.17
CA ASP A 579 -89.97 -9.29 -6.37
C ASP A 579 -90.56 -10.71 -6.30
N SER A 580 -89.81 -11.71 -5.80
CA SER A 580 -90.35 -13.06 -5.57
C SER A 580 -91.49 -13.05 -4.55
N GLN A 581 -91.30 -12.36 -3.41
CA GLN A 581 -92.34 -12.22 -2.38
C GLN A 581 -93.58 -11.48 -2.90
N LEU A 582 -93.39 -10.47 -3.77
CA LEU A 582 -94.47 -9.74 -4.41
C LEU A 582 -95.24 -10.62 -5.40
N LEU A 583 -94.55 -11.42 -6.21
CA LEU A 583 -95.17 -12.39 -7.12
C LEU A 583 -95.96 -13.46 -6.36
N GLU A 584 -95.41 -13.99 -5.27
CA GLU A 584 -96.11 -14.93 -4.38
C GLU A 584 -97.36 -14.29 -3.76
N ALA A 585 -97.28 -13.05 -3.27
CA ALA A 585 -98.42 -12.33 -2.71
C ALA A 585 -99.50 -12.01 -3.78
N ILE A 586 -99.10 -11.67 -5.01
CA ILE A 586 -100.02 -11.50 -6.15
C ILE A 586 -100.69 -12.83 -6.48
N GLN A 587 -99.96 -13.94 -6.54
CA GLN A 587 -100.52 -15.26 -6.85
C GLN A 587 -101.46 -15.77 -5.74
N GLN A 588 -101.16 -15.51 -4.47
CA GLN A 588 -102.08 -15.74 -3.35
C GLN A 588 -103.36 -14.88 -3.49
N LYS A 589 -103.23 -13.59 -3.83
CA LYS A 589 -104.38 -12.70 -4.06
C LYS A 589 -105.25 -13.16 -5.23
N ILE A 590 -104.65 -13.63 -6.33
CA ILE A 590 -105.38 -14.20 -7.48
C ILE A 590 -106.13 -15.47 -7.05
N SER A 591 -105.49 -16.37 -6.30
CA SER A 591 -106.14 -17.58 -5.78
C SER A 591 -107.33 -17.25 -4.87
N LEU A 592 -107.22 -16.23 -4.02
CA LEU A 592 -108.32 -15.74 -3.19
C LEU A 592 -109.43 -15.05 -4.01
N SER A 593 -109.10 -14.35 -5.09
CA SER A 593 -110.11 -13.78 -6.02
C SER A 593 -110.90 -14.89 -6.72
N GLN A 594 -110.21 -15.90 -7.25
CA GLN A 594 -110.86 -17.06 -7.88
C GLN A 594 -111.81 -17.76 -6.91
N GLN A 595 -111.36 -18.01 -5.66
CA GLN A 595 -112.23 -18.58 -4.62
C GLN A 595 -113.45 -17.70 -4.35
N LEU A 596 -113.31 -16.37 -4.31
CA LEU A 596 -114.45 -15.45 -4.13
C LEU A 596 -115.40 -15.46 -5.33
N GLU A 597 -114.90 -15.61 -6.55
CA GLU A 597 -115.70 -15.75 -7.77
C GLU A 597 -116.46 -17.09 -7.78
N ASP A 598 -115.80 -18.19 -7.41
CA ASP A 598 -116.43 -19.51 -7.27
C ASP A 598 -117.57 -19.47 -6.22
N TRP A 599 -117.31 -18.85 -5.05
CA TRP A 599 -118.33 -18.61 -4.00
C TRP A 599 -119.47 -17.70 -4.49
N GLN A 600 -119.20 -16.70 -5.33
CA GLN A 600 -120.25 -15.88 -5.94
C GLN A 600 -121.12 -16.68 -6.90
N VAL A 601 -120.52 -17.55 -7.72
CA VAL A 601 -121.25 -18.44 -8.64
C VAL A 601 -122.11 -19.44 -7.86
N ASP A 602 -121.60 -20.02 -6.78
CA ASP A 602 -122.38 -20.92 -5.92
C ASP A 602 -123.54 -20.19 -5.23
N MET A 603 -123.33 -18.97 -4.70
CA MET A 603 -124.41 -18.16 -4.12
C MET A 603 -125.46 -17.75 -5.16
N HIS A 604 -125.06 -17.36 -6.37
CA HIS A 604 -126.00 -17.12 -7.47
C HIS A 604 -126.75 -18.39 -7.86
N THR A 605 -126.10 -19.55 -7.81
CA THR A 605 -126.72 -20.85 -8.12
C THR A 605 -127.73 -21.25 -7.03
N LEU A 606 -127.45 -20.98 -5.75
CA LEU A 606 -128.37 -21.17 -4.64
C LEU A 606 -129.56 -20.19 -4.70
N LEU A 607 -129.33 -18.92 -5.02
CA LEU A 607 -130.39 -17.94 -5.26
C LEU A 607 -131.28 -18.36 -6.43
N ASN A 608 -130.71 -18.77 -7.56
CA ASN A 608 -131.47 -19.29 -8.70
C ASN A 608 -132.25 -20.56 -8.37
N LYS A 609 -131.68 -21.48 -7.57
CA LYS A 609 -132.41 -22.66 -7.05
C LYS A 609 -133.59 -22.24 -6.17
N LYS A 610 -133.40 -21.26 -5.28
CA LYS A 610 -134.46 -20.74 -4.41
C LYS A 610 -135.57 -20.05 -5.20
N VAL A 611 -135.24 -19.12 -6.11
CA VAL A 611 -136.22 -18.42 -6.96
C VAL A 611 -137.00 -19.40 -7.84
N ARG A 612 -136.35 -20.44 -8.39
CA ARG A 612 -137.06 -21.51 -9.12
C ARG A 612 -137.98 -22.33 -8.22
N ALA A 613 -137.60 -22.61 -6.97
CA ALA A 613 -138.45 -23.32 -6.02
C ALA A 613 -139.65 -22.46 -5.57
N GLU A 614 -139.45 -21.15 -5.39
CA GLU A 614 -140.53 -20.19 -5.09
C GLU A 614 -141.50 -20.07 -6.28
N LEU A 615 -140.99 -19.89 -7.51
CA LEU A 615 -141.80 -19.91 -8.74
C LEU A 615 -142.54 -21.25 -8.94
N GLN A 616 -141.92 -22.39 -8.63
CA GLN A 616 -142.60 -23.69 -8.69
C GLN A 616 -143.67 -23.86 -7.61
N SER A 617 -143.49 -23.25 -6.43
CA SER A 617 -144.50 -23.20 -5.37
C SER A 617 -145.69 -22.33 -5.78
N GLU A 618 -145.44 -21.16 -6.39
CA GLU A 618 -146.48 -20.31 -6.97
C GLU A 618 -147.18 -20.95 -8.17
N GLU A 619 -146.45 -21.65 -9.05
CA GLU A 619 -147.05 -22.36 -10.18
C GLU A 619 -147.90 -23.56 -9.70
N GLN A 620 -147.52 -24.23 -8.62
CA GLN A 620 -148.34 -25.26 -7.98
C GLN A 620 -149.58 -24.66 -7.29
N SER A 621 -149.47 -23.51 -6.62
CA SER A 621 -150.64 -22.84 -6.02
C SER A 621 -151.61 -22.32 -7.10
N SER A 622 -151.07 -21.81 -8.21
CA SER A 622 -151.82 -21.39 -9.39
C SER A 622 -152.54 -22.57 -10.06
N LYS A 623 -151.84 -23.69 -10.32
CA LYS A 623 -152.45 -24.92 -10.87
C LYS A 623 -153.52 -25.51 -9.93
N ASN A 624 -153.33 -25.43 -8.62
CA ASN A 624 -154.34 -25.85 -7.64
C ASN A 624 -155.59 -24.95 -7.61
N SER A 625 -155.51 -23.69 -8.03
CA SER A 625 -156.69 -22.80 -8.09
C SER A 625 -157.54 -22.99 -9.36
N SER A 626 -157.01 -23.65 -10.39
CA SER A 626 -157.69 -23.87 -11.67
C SER A 626 -158.40 -25.24 -11.80
N SER A 627 -158.18 -26.19 -10.88
CA SER A 627 -158.56 -27.60 -11.08
C SER A 627 -159.16 -28.35 -9.88
N ASN A 628 -160.23 -27.82 -9.27
CA ASN A 628 -161.42 -28.64 -8.94
C ASN A 628 -162.59 -27.85 -8.33
N GLY A 629 -163.74 -27.89 -9.00
CA GLY A 629 -165.05 -27.64 -8.39
C GLY A 629 -165.91 -28.91 -8.49
N ASN A 630 -166.53 -29.31 -7.37
CA ASN A 630 -167.34 -30.53 -7.18
C ASN A 630 -166.56 -31.89 -7.19
N GLY A 631 -166.69 -32.79 -6.20
CA GLY A 631 -167.24 -32.59 -4.85
C GLY A 631 -167.74 -33.84 -4.12
N ARG A 632 -167.81 -33.71 -2.78
CA ARG A 632 -168.86 -34.25 -1.88
C ARG A 632 -168.82 -35.74 -1.42
N ARG A 633 -168.19 -35.94 -0.24
CA ARG A 633 -168.43 -36.99 0.78
C ARG A 633 -167.86 -38.39 0.41
N LYS A 634 -167.49 -39.28 1.35
CA LYS A 634 -167.94 -39.52 2.74
C LYS A 634 -166.82 -40.16 3.61
N PHE A 635 -166.95 -40.09 4.93
CA PHE A 635 -166.49 -41.00 6.02
C PHE A 635 -165.67 -42.28 5.66
N SER A 636 -164.73 -42.82 6.46
CA SER A 636 -164.07 -42.42 7.75
C SER A 636 -163.24 -43.59 8.33
N LEU A 637 -162.31 -43.32 9.28
CA LEU A 637 -161.66 -44.17 10.33
C LEU A 637 -160.11 -44.28 10.22
N TRP A 638 -159.45 -44.09 11.39
CA TRP A 638 -158.26 -44.75 12.01
C TRP A 638 -157.05 -45.11 11.10
N HIS A 639 -155.81 -44.92 11.55
CA HIS A 639 -155.32 -45.26 12.90
C HIS A 639 -154.29 -44.26 13.47
#